data_AF-A0AAD5GQQ0-F1
#
_entry.id   AF-A0AAD5GQQ0-F1
#
_cell.length_a   1.000
_cell.length_b   1.000
_cell.length_c   1.000
_cell.angle_alpha   90.00
_cell.angle_beta   90.00
_cell.angle_gamma   90.00
#
_symmetry.space_group_name_H-M   'P 1'
#
loop_
_entity.id
_entity.type
_entity.pdbx_description
1 polymer ?
#
loop_
_entity_poly.entity_id
_entity_poly.type
_entity_poly.pdbx_seq_one_letter_code
_entity_poly.pdbx_strand_id
1 'polypeptide(L)'
;KEMDPLPNLTVLEQSEVSPPPAAIGSRSLLLTFLDIVWLAYPEPTHTLFFYELPMITKTHFTQTIIPSLKQSLSLTLQHFFPFAGKLTIFPTSTRLPEIRYVEGDSVAVTFAECNNLDFNDLIGNHPRQCDQFYHLIPLLGRTTKVSDYITIPVFAVQVTLFPNCGISIGITNHHSLCDTNTILIGPTDKVRATFILSRTTITRLKKLVSTQLPTLAYVSSFTVSSAYIWNCLASLHNDEVVLFGFAVDCRSRIDPPIAAAYFGNCLLPCLNVARTSVITGKEGFLAAAELIGENLNKMLTDKEGVLKENGPTENLFIDGPPTRITGVSGTPKFKFYDLDFGFGKPKKFEIVSIDYNGSISISSCREANEDIEIGVCLSATEMEVFVSSFKSEMDSLPTLTVLEESQVSPPPGTISSKSLPLTFFDIAWIAHPEPTTHTLFFYELPITKTHFTETIVPNLKQSLSVTLQHFFPFVVQVTLFPNCGISIGITNHHSLCDTNTMFCFLKAWTSISQSSGSNKLFLANGTLPIYDRLVKYPKQDESYLKKAKDEETYNEEYKLPRLSGPTDKVRATFILSRTTINRLKKLVSTQVPTLAYVSSFTVSSAYIWNCLASLHNDEVVLFAFAVDCRSRIEPPIPAAYFGNCLLPCLNVARTSVITGKEGFLAAAELIGKNLNKMLTDKEG
;
A
#
# COMPACT_ATOMS: atom_id res chain seq x y z
N LYS A 1 30.60 -31.45 20.61
CA LYS A 1 30.76 -31.03 22.02
C LYS A 1 29.46 -31.36 22.72
N GLU A 2 29.51 -32.18 23.76
CA GLU A 2 28.36 -32.48 24.61
C GLU A 2 27.77 -31.15 25.13
N MET A 3 26.45 -30.97 24.99
CA MET A 3 25.73 -29.82 25.56
C MET A 3 25.76 -29.96 27.08
N ASP A 4 26.33 -28.97 27.78
CA ASP A 4 26.16 -28.77 29.21
C ASP A 4 24.65 -28.79 29.60
N PRO A 5 24.30 -29.14 30.85
CA PRO A 5 22.91 -29.18 31.30
C PRO A 5 22.28 -27.78 31.21
N LEU A 6 21.19 -27.64 30.45
CA LEU A 6 20.56 -26.34 30.17
C LEU A 6 19.88 -25.74 31.41
N PRO A 7 20.16 -24.47 31.78
CA PRO A 7 19.66 -23.87 33.02
C PRO A 7 18.18 -23.43 33.03
N ASN A 8 17.43 -23.56 31.93
CA ASN A 8 16.11 -22.90 31.79
C ASN A 8 14.87 -23.82 31.75
N LEU A 9 15.01 -25.13 31.56
CA LEU A 9 13.90 -26.06 31.36
C LEU A 9 14.06 -27.32 32.22
N THR A 10 13.00 -27.73 32.92
CA THR A 10 12.95 -28.99 33.69
C THR A 10 12.04 -29.99 32.99
N VAL A 11 12.59 -31.11 32.53
CA VAL A 11 11.77 -32.20 31.96
C VAL A 11 10.99 -32.88 33.07
N LEU A 12 9.66 -32.91 32.95
CA LEU A 12 8.76 -33.56 33.90
C LEU A 12 8.50 -35.02 33.51
N GLU A 13 8.33 -35.27 32.21
CA GLU A 13 8.06 -36.61 31.69
C GLU A 13 8.53 -36.72 30.23
N GLN A 14 9.15 -37.85 29.88
CA GLN A 14 9.31 -38.28 28.49
C GLN A 14 8.40 -39.48 28.25
N SER A 15 7.64 -39.43 27.17
CA SER A 15 6.67 -40.45 26.81
C SER A 15 6.76 -40.82 25.34
N GLU A 16 6.37 -42.05 25.06
CA GLU A 16 6.14 -42.55 23.71
C GLU A 16 4.64 -42.79 23.55
N VAL A 17 4.00 -42.08 22.61
CA VAL A 17 2.56 -42.18 22.37
C VAL A 17 2.32 -42.93 21.07
N SER A 18 1.82 -44.16 21.18
CA SER A 18 1.41 -44.98 20.04
C SER A 18 -0.08 -44.80 19.73
N PRO A 19 -0.52 -45.18 18.51
CA PRO A 19 -1.94 -45.39 18.24
C PRO A 19 -2.56 -46.44 19.18
N PRO A 20 -3.90 -46.50 19.30
CA PRO A 20 -4.55 -47.50 20.12
C PRO A 20 -4.20 -48.92 19.64
N PRO A 21 -4.06 -49.89 20.56
CA PRO A 21 -3.69 -51.26 20.21
C PRO A 21 -4.59 -51.84 19.11
N ALA A 22 -3.99 -52.56 18.16
CA ALA A 22 -4.68 -53.21 17.03
C ALA A 22 -5.49 -52.27 16.09
N ALA A 23 -5.31 -50.95 16.13
CA ALA A 23 -6.11 -50.03 15.32
C ALA A 23 -5.70 -49.92 13.83
N ILE A 24 -4.40 -50.09 13.49
CA ILE A 24 -3.85 -49.73 12.16
C ILE A 24 -3.27 -50.92 11.39
N GLY A 25 -2.54 -51.81 12.10
CA GLY A 25 -1.61 -52.79 11.50
C GLY A 25 -0.38 -52.13 10.87
N SER A 26 0.58 -52.93 10.37
CA SER A 26 1.75 -52.39 9.66
C SER A 26 1.33 -51.79 8.32
N ARG A 27 1.73 -50.54 8.05
CA ARG A 27 1.35 -49.79 6.83
C ARG A 27 2.53 -48.96 6.31
N SER A 28 2.56 -48.75 5.00
CA SER A 28 3.56 -47.90 4.34
C SER A 28 2.89 -46.91 3.42
N LEU A 29 3.45 -45.70 3.34
CA LEU A 29 3.08 -44.63 2.42
C LEU A 29 4.30 -44.33 1.54
N LEU A 30 4.17 -44.55 0.23
CA LEU A 30 5.23 -44.23 -0.72
C LEU A 30 5.36 -42.72 -0.91
N LEU A 31 6.59 -42.23 -1.04
CA LEU A 31 6.84 -40.83 -1.36
C LEU A 31 6.64 -40.55 -2.85
N THR A 32 6.01 -39.43 -3.17
CA THR A 32 5.94 -38.88 -4.54
C THR A 32 7.14 -38.00 -4.85
N PHE A 33 7.32 -37.57 -6.10
CA PHE A 33 8.38 -36.62 -6.45
C PHE A 33 8.29 -35.30 -5.66
N LEU A 34 7.07 -34.89 -5.28
CA LEU A 34 6.79 -33.70 -4.47
C LEU A 34 7.18 -33.88 -3.00
N ASP A 35 7.32 -35.13 -2.52
CA ASP A 35 7.81 -35.44 -1.18
C ASP A 35 9.34 -35.67 -1.17
N ILE A 36 9.87 -36.25 -2.26
CA ILE A 36 11.28 -36.59 -2.43
C ILE A 36 12.17 -35.34 -2.51
N VAL A 37 11.69 -34.24 -3.08
CA VAL A 37 12.45 -32.97 -3.13
C VAL A 37 12.91 -32.52 -1.74
N TRP A 38 12.13 -32.80 -0.71
CA TRP A 38 12.44 -32.45 0.67
C TRP A 38 13.50 -33.34 1.32
N LEU A 39 13.90 -34.45 0.70
CA LEU A 39 15.04 -35.24 1.15
C LEU A 39 16.38 -34.52 0.93
N ALA A 40 16.43 -33.58 -0.03
CA ALA A 40 17.59 -32.71 -0.23
C ALA A 40 17.70 -31.60 0.82
N TYR A 41 16.63 -31.39 1.61
CA TYR A 41 16.54 -30.35 2.63
C TYR A 41 16.17 -30.99 3.99
N PRO A 42 17.13 -31.64 4.68
CA PRO A 42 16.85 -32.55 5.80
C PRO A 42 16.42 -31.89 7.11
N GLU A 43 16.48 -30.56 7.23
CA GLU A 43 16.13 -29.87 8.46
C GLU A 43 14.60 -29.89 8.68
N PRO A 44 14.16 -30.14 9.92
CA PRO A 44 12.75 -30.23 10.22
C PRO A 44 12.07 -28.87 10.35
N THR A 45 10.75 -28.86 10.13
CA THR A 45 9.88 -27.73 10.46
C THR A 45 9.69 -27.67 11.97
N HIS A 46 9.70 -26.45 12.52
CA HIS A 46 9.46 -26.20 13.94
C HIS A 46 8.35 -25.18 14.12
N THR A 47 7.27 -25.57 14.80
CA THR A 47 6.14 -24.67 15.11
C THR A 47 5.88 -24.66 16.60
N LEU A 48 5.65 -23.48 17.17
CA LEU A 48 5.25 -23.27 18.57
C LEU A 48 3.85 -22.67 18.63
N PHE A 49 3.04 -23.19 19.55
CA PHE A 49 1.76 -22.60 19.94
C PHE A 49 1.81 -22.25 21.41
N PHE A 50 1.48 -21.02 21.77
CA PHE A 50 1.40 -20.55 23.15
C PHE A 50 -0.06 -20.38 23.55
N TYR A 51 -0.44 -20.90 24.70
CA TYR A 51 -1.78 -20.81 25.27
C TYR A 51 -1.71 -20.14 26.63
N GLU A 52 -2.43 -19.03 26.77
CA GLU A 52 -2.52 -18.25 28.00
C GLU A 52 -3.54 -18.91 28.93
N LEU A 53 -3.08 -19.40 30.08
CA LEU A 53 -3.87 -20.10 31.09
C LEU A 53 -3.52 -19.53 32.46
N PRO A 54 -4.01 -18.31 32.78
CA PRO A 54 -3.74 -17.69 34.06
C PRO A 54 -4.30 -18.60 35.14
N MET A 55 -3.49 -18.95 36.15
CA MET A 55 -3.79 -19.93 37.22
C MET A 55 -3.54 -21.41 36.91
N ILE A 56 -2.91 -21.78 35.78
CA ILE A 56 -2.48 -23.18 35.60
C ILE A 56 -1.46 -23.58 36.67
N THR A 57 -1.77 -24.63 37.41
CA THR A 57 -0.88 -25.23 38.42
C THR A 57 -0.16 -26.45 37.86
N LYS A 58 1.02 -26.76 38.41
CA LYS A 58 1.75 -28.00 38.08
C LYS A 58 0.92 -29.25 38.29
N THR A 59 0.10 -29.28 39.35
CA THR A 59 -0.82 -30.39 39.63
C THR A 59 -1.87 -30.54 38.54
N HIS A 60 -2.53 -29.44 38.13
CA HIS A 60 -3.50 -29.50 37.03
C HIS A 60 -2.86 -29.91 35.71
N PHE A 61 -1.67 -29.38 35.42
CA PHE A 61 -0.91 -29.76 34.23
C PHE A 61 -0.63 -31.27 34.21
N THR A 62 -0.02 -31.80 35.29
CA THR A 62 0.41 -33.20 35.36
C THR A 62 -0.75 -34.19 35.48
N GLN A 63 -1.80 -33.87 36.23
CA GLN A 63 -2.90 -34.81 36.49
C GLN A 63 -4.04 -34.71 35.47
N THR A 64 -4.15 -33.61 34.72
CA THR A 64 -5.28 -33.39 33.79
C THR A 64 -4.79 -33.18 32.36
N ILE A 65 -3.92 -32.20 32.12
CA ILE A 65 -3.50 -31.83 30.76
C ILE A 65 -2.66 -32.94 30.12
N ILE A 66 -1.65 -33.46 30.83
CA ILE A 66 -0.77 -34.52 30.30
C ILE A 66 -1.56 -35.78 29.88
N PRO A 67 -2.41 -36.40 30.75
CA PRO A 67 -3.17 -37.59 30.34
C PRO A 67 -4.13 -37.31 29.19
N SER A 68 -4.80 -36.15 29.21
CA SER A 68 -5.74 -35.75 28.16
C SER A 68 -5.05 -35.61 26.80
N LEU A 69 -3.90 -34.93 26.74
CA LEU A 69 -3.13 -34.75 25.50
C LEU A 69 -2.56 -36.06 24.97
N LYS A 70 -2.08 -36.96 25.84
CA LYS A 70 -1.61 -38.29 25.41
C LYS A 70 -2.74 -39.12 24.82
N GLN A 71 -3.89 -39.14 25.49
CA GLN A 71 -5.04 -39.90 25.03
C GLN A 71 -5.58 -39.36 23.70
N SER A 72 -5.73 -38.03 23.57
CA SER A 72 -6.21 -37.42 22.33
C SER A 72 -5.21 -37.58 21.18
N LEU A 73 -3.90 -37.50 21.44
CA LEU A 73 -2.88 -37.78 20.44
C LEU A 73 -2.91 -39.24 19.99
N SER A 74 -2.98 -40.20 20.92
CA SER A 74 -3.10 -41.63 20.59
C SER A 74 -4.29 -41.88 19.67
N LEU A 75 -5.49 -41.38 20.04
CA LEU A 75 -6.69 -41.50 19.22
C LEU A 75 -6.56 -40.82 17.85
N THR A 76 -5.81 -39.72 17.76
CA THR A 76 -5.57 -39.03 16.48
C THR A 76 -4.64 -39.84 15.58
N LEU A 77 -3.58 -40.44 16.12
CA LEU A 77 -2.62 -41.24 15.37
C LEU A 77 -3.24 -42.48 14.70
N GLN A 78 -4.37 -42.99 15.21
CA GLN A 78 -5.11 -44.07 14.55
C GLN A 78 -5.64 -43.68 13.17
N HIS A 79 -5.92 -42.39 12.96
CA HIS A 79 -6.41 -41.83 11.70
C HIS A 79 -5.29 -41.24 10.85
N PHE A 80 -4.19 -40.81 11.50
CA PHE A 80 -3.03 -40.18 10.88
C PHE A 80 -1.76 -41.02 11.11
N PHE A 81 -1.82 -42.31 10.78
CA PHE A 81 -0.75 -43.27 11.04
C PHE A 81 0.66 -42.84 10.60
N PRO A 82 0.88 -42.09 9.50
CA PRO A 82 2.23 -41.75 9.07
C PRO A 82 2.97 -40.88 10.11
N PHE A 83 2.25 -40.13 10.95
CA PHE A 83 2.83 -39.32 12.03
C PHE A 83 3.50 -40.17 13.11
N ALA A 84 3.05 -41.40 13.35
CA ALA A 84 3.72 -42.34 14.26
C ALA A 84 4.81 -43.16 13.57
N GLY A 85 4.92 -43.08 12.24
CA GLY A 85 5.86 -43.87 11.46
C GLY A 85 7.28 -43.30 11.43
N LYS A 86 8.10 -43.92 10.57
CA LYS A 86 9.47 -43.50 10.29
C LYS A 86 9.68 -43.40 8.77
N LEU A 87 10.33 -42.33 8.34
CA LEU A 87 10.81 -42.17 6.97
C LEU A 87 11.94 -43.18 6.75
N THR A 88 11.77 -44.08 5.79
CA THR A 88 12.71 -45.13 5.43
C THR A 88 13.33 -44.80 4.08
N ILE A 89 14.65 -44.66 4.05
CA ILE A 89 15.42 -44.32 2.84
C ILE A 89 16.35 -45.49 2.52
N PHE A 90 16.29 -45.95 1.27
CA PHE A 90 17.09 -47.07 0.79
C PHE A 90 18.34 -46.56 0.05
N PRO A 91 19.51 -47.24 0.19
CA PRO A 91 20.74 -46.83 -0.46
C PRO A 91 20.75 -47.11 -1.98
N THR A 92 19.86 -47.97 -2.47
CA THR A 92 19.77 -48.35 -3.89
C THR A 92 18.55 -47.72 -4.56
N SER A 93 18.69 -47.28 -5.81
CA SER A 93 17.60 -46.65 -6.60
C SER A 93 16.47 -47.62 -6.99
N THR A 94 16.63 -48.92 -6.72
CA THR A 94 15.62 -49.94 -7.00
C THR A 94 14.39 -49.85 -6.10
N ARG A 95 14.48 -49.11 -4.98
CA ARG A 95 13.38 -48.98 -4.03
C ARG A 95 13.20 -47.53 -3.61
N LEU A 96 11.97 -47.02 -3.78
CA LEU A 96 11.64 -45.65 -3.43
C LEU A 96 11.59 -45.46 -1.91
N PRO A 97 11.96 -44.27 -1.39
CA PRO A 97 11.73 -43.92 0.00
C PRO A 97 10.24 -44.00 0.36
N GLU A 98 9.96 -44.35 1.61
CA GLU A 98 8.60 -44.53 2.11
C GLU A 98 8.49 -44.12 3.59
N ILE A 99 7.32 -43.67 4.03
CA ILE A 99 6.99 -43.52 5.44
C ILE A 99 6.33 -44.82 5.89
N ARG A 100 7.00 -45.54 6.78
CA ARG A 100 6.54 -46.85 7.27
C ARG A 100 6.17 -46.75 8.74
N TYR A 101 4.98 -47.27 9.07
CA TYR A 101 4.57 -47.54 10.44
C TYR A 101 4.54 -49.05 10.67
N VAL A 102 5.22 -49.51 11.71
CA VAL A 102 5.11 -50.88 12.23
C VAL A 102 4.51 -50.86 13.63
N GLU A 103 3.86 -51.96 14.03
CA GLU A 103 3.26 -52.05 15.36
C GLU A 103 4.33 -51.89 16.45
N GLY A 104 4.05 -51.00 17.41
CA GLY A 104 5.00 -50.59 18.43
C GLY A 104 5.75 -49.28 18.11
N ASP A 105 5.64 -48.75 16.88
CA ASP A 105 6.08 -47.38 16.61
C ASP A 105 5.22 -46.35 17.37
N SER A 106 5.81 -45.21 17.67
CA SER A 106 5.28 -44.19 18.57
C SER A 106 5.80 -42.80 18.22
N VAL A 107 5.10 -41.79 18.71
CA VAL A 107 5.56 -40.39 18.70
C VAL A 107 6.23 -40.07 20.03
N ALA A 108 7.44 -39.51 19.97
CA ALA A 108 8.11 -38.97 21.13
C ALA A 108 7.41 -37.70 21.61
N VAL A 109 6.97 -37.70 22.87
CA VAL A 109 6.30 -36.57 23.53
C VAL A 109 7.03 -36.21 24.82
N THR A 110 7.54 -34.97 24.88
CA THR A 110 8.21 -34.44 26.07
C THR A 110 7.29 -33.48 26.81
N PHE A 111 7.11 -33.67 28.11
CA PHE A 111 6.43 -32.73 29.00
C PHE A 111 7.47 -32.06 29.89
N ALA A 112 7.49 -30.73 29.90
CA ALA A 112 8.50 -29.94 30.60
C ALA A 112 7.87 -28.78 31.38
N GLU A 113 8.66 -28.17 32.24
CA GLU A 113 8.35 -26.95 32.99
C GLU A 113 9.44 -25.91 32.73
N CYS A 114 9.04 -24.67 32.44
CA CYS A 114 9.92 -23.54 32.24
C CYS A 114 9.67 -22.50 33.34
N ASN A 115 10.69 -22.22 34.14
CA ASN A 115 10.63 -21.24 35.23
C ASN A 115 11.44 -19.96 34.96
N ASN A 116 12.29 -19.98 33.93
CA ASN A 116 13.32 -18.97 33.73
C ASN A 116 13.08 -18.06 32.51
N LEU A 117 12.10 -18.39 31.67
CA LEU A 117 11.70 -17.54 30.54
C LEU A 117 10.39 -16.83 30.86
N ASP A 118 10.29 -15.56 30.49
CA ASP A 118 9.07 -14.77 30.65
C ASP A 118 8.07 -15.11 29.54
N PHE A 119 6.96 -15.76 29.91
CA PHE A 119 5.90 -16.12 28.99
C PHE A 119 5.32 -14.91 28.26
N ASN A 120 5.16 -13.77 28.94
CA ASN A 120 4.56 -12.57 28.35
C ASN A 120 5.49 -11.91 27.33
N ASP A 121 6.80 -11.97 27.58
CA ASP A 121 7.80 -11.54 26.61
C ASP A 121 7.76 -12.43 25.36
N LEU A 122 7.74 -13.75 25.53
CA LEU A 122 7.72 -14.72 24.42
C LEU A 122 6.49 -14.60 23.51
N ILE A 123 5.32 -14.22 24.02
CA ILE A 123 4.10 -14.05 23.21
C ILE A 123 3.98 -12.68 22.55
N GLY A 124 4.90 -11.75 22.84
CA GLY A 124 4.91 -10.41 22.28
C GLY A 124 5.16 -10.39 20.77
N ASN A 125 4.98 -9.21 20.16
CA ASN A 125 5.30 -8.99 18.73
C ASN A 125 6.64 -8.26 18.54
N HIS A 126 7.21 -7.71 19.62
CA HIS A 126 8.49 -7.01 19.58
C HIS A 126 9.66 -7.96 19.25
N PRO A 127 10.84 -7.40 18.88
CA PRO A 127 12.05 -8.19 18.72
C PRO A 127 12.40 -8.95 20.02
N ARG A 128 12.51 -10.27 19.92
CA ARG A 128 12.82 -11.22 21.01
C ARG A 128 13.98 -12.11 20.56
N GLN A 129 14.80 -12.59 21.49
CA GLN A 129 15.96 -13.42 21.13
C GLN A 129 15.50 -14.78 20.61
N CYS A 130 16.03 -15.21 19.45
CA CYS A 130 15.59 -16.45 18.82
C CYS A 130 15.92 -17.70 19.65
N ASP A 131 17.05 -17.70 20.36
CA ASP A 131 17.52 -18.84 21.16
C ASP A 131 16.57 -19.23 22.31
N GLN A 132 15.81 -18.26 22.84
CA GLN A 132 14.81 -18.48 23.88
C GLN A 132 13.70 -19.45 23.44
N PHE A 133 13.42 -19.56 22.13
CA PHE A 133 12.37 -20.43 21.60
C PHE A 133 12.84 -21.88 21.39
N TYR A 134 14.14 -22.11 21.20
CA TYR A 134 14.68 -23.42 20.81
C TYR A 134 14.48 -24.48 21.88
N HIS A 135 14.47 -24.09 23.16
CA HIS A 135 14.25 -25.00 24.28
C HIS A 135 12.81 -25.49 24.41
N LEU A 136 11.87 -24.86 23.71
CA LEU A 136 10.45 -25.19 23.71
C LEU A 136 10.06 -26.16 22.58
N ILE A 137 11.02 -26.48 21.70
CA ILE A 137 10.86 -27.30 20.51
C ILE A 137 11.47 -28.69 20.76
N PRO A 138 10.75 -29.79 20.44
CA PRO A 138 11.30 -31.13 20.53
C PRO A 138 12.33 -31.37 19.41
N LEU A 139 13.39 -32.10 19.71
CA LEU A 139 14.29 -32.61 18.67
C LEU A 139 13.62 -33.77 17.94
N LEU A 140 13.78 -33.81 16.62
CA LEU A 140 13.45 -34.99 15.85
C LEU A 140 14.41 -36.11 16.26
N GLY A 141 13.89 -37.29 16.61
CA GLY A 141 14.70 -38.39 17.16
C GLY A 141 15.85 -38.82 16.22
N ARG A 142 16.77 -39.64 16.74
CA ARG A 142 18.00 -39.99 16.01
C ARG A 142 17.70 -40.87 14.79
N THR A 143 18.43 -40.61 13.70
CA THR A 143 18.49 -41.51 12.56
C THR A 143 19.02 -42.87 12.99
N THR A 144 18.33 -43.95 12.61
CA THR A 144 18.77 -45.32 12.86
C THR A 144 19.23 -45.95 11.55
N LYS A 145 20.46 -46.45 11.53
CA LYS A 145 21.01 -47.19 10.38
C LYS A 145 20.74 -48.68 10.57
N VAL A 146 19.96 -49.26 9.66
CA VAL A 146 19.76 -50.70 9.51
C VAL A 146 20.63 -51.16 8.32
N SER A 147 20.96 -52.45 8.21
CA SER A 147 21.86 -53.00 7.17
C SER A 147 21.53 -52.47 5.76
N ASP A 148 20.24 -52.40 5.42
CA ASP A 148 19.77 -52.18 4.05
C ASP A 148 19.00 -50.86 3.86
N TYR A 149 18.85 -50.04 4.91
CA TYR A 149 18.16 -48.74 4.87
C TYR A 149 18.44 -47.89 6.12
N ILE A 150 18.16 -46.59 6.02
CA ILE A 150 18.13 -45.67 7.17
C ILE A 150 16.68 -45.34 7.52
N THR A 151 16.39 -45.16 8.81
CA THR A 151 15.11 -44.66 9.30
C THR A 151 15.26 -43.35 10.05
N ILE A 152 14.34 -42.42 9.82
CA ILE A 152 14.29 -41.10 10.43
C ILE A 152 12.89 -40.92 11.04
N PRO A 153 12.76 -40.60 12.34
CA PRO A 153 11.48 -40.19 12.92
C PRO A 153 10.91 -38.99 12.17
N VAL A 154 9.60 -38.93 11.99
CA VAL A 154 8.98 -37.88 11.16
C VAL A 154 8.22 -36.82 11.95
N PHE A 155 7.96 -37.05 13.23
CA PHE A 155 7.15 -36.17 14.07
C PHE A 155 7.54 -36.29 15.56
N ALA A 156 7.59 -35.17 16.27
CA ALA A 156 7.80 -35.11 17.70
C ALA A 156 7.06 -33.92 18.33
N VAL A 157 6.68 -34.05 19.60
CA VAL A 157 5.92 -33.02 20.34
C VAL A 157 6.60 -32.69 21.67
N GLN A 158 6.62 -31.42 22.05
CA GLN A 158 6.95 -30.97 23.39
C GLN A 158 5.83 -30.09 23.94
N VAL A 159 5.42 -30.33 25.18
CA VAL A 159 4.46 -29.50 25.90
C VAL A 159 5.15 -28.94 27.13
N THR A 160 5.29 -27.62 27.19
CA THR A 160 6.01 -26.93 28.27
C THR A 160 5.05 -26.10 29.11
N LEU A 161 5.02 -26.35 30.41
CA LEU A 161 4.30 -25.55 31.40
C LEU A 161 5.08 -24.28 31.74
N PHE A 162 4.37 -23.15 31.78
CA PHE A 162 4.82 -21.89 32.38
C PHE A 162 3.94 -21.62 33.60
N PRO A 163 4.40 -21.92 34.82
CA PRO A 163 3.56 -21.87 36.01
C PRO A 163 2.84 -20.54 36.18
N ASN A 164 1.52 -20.59 36.44
CA ASN A 164 0.63 -19.44 36.59
C ASN A 164 0.43 -18.56 35.33
N CYS A 165 1.08 -18.86 34.21
CA CYS A 165 0.99 -18.08 32.97
C CYS A 165 0.27 -18.85 31.86
N GLY A 166 0.70 -20.07 31.55
CA GLY A 166 0.25 -20.76 30.35
C GLY A 166 1.01 -22.04 30.03
N ILE A 167 0.83 -22.52 28.79
CA ILE A 167 1.59 -23.64 28.22
C ILE A 167 2.06 -23.29 26.81
N SER A 168 3.16 -23.90 26.38
CA SER A 168 3.54 -23.96 24.96
C SER A 168 3.46 -25.38 24.43
N ILE A 169 3.05 -25.56 23.18
CA ILE A 169 3.09 -26.81 22.43
C ILE A 169 4.05 -26.61 21.25
N GLY A 170 5.22 -27.22 21.32
CA GLY A 170 6.21 -27.29 20.25
C GLY A 170 6.03 -28.55 19.42
N ILE A 171 6.04 -28.38 18.10
CA ILE A 171 5.88 -29.46 17.13
C ILE A 171 7.07 -29.42 16.19
N THR A 172 7.70 -30.58 16.00
CA THR A 172 8.77 -30.79 15.03
C THR A 172 8.38 -31.89 14.06
N ASN A 173 8.49 -31.62 12.76
CA ASN A 173 8.20 -32.63 11.73
C ASN A 173 9.20 -32.59 10.57
N HIS A 174 9.42 -33.73 9.93
CA HIS A 174 10.18 -33.81 8.69
C HIS A 174 9.32 -33.31 7.51
N HIS A 175 9.87 -32.53 6.58
CA HIS A 175 9.10 -31.95 5.46
C HIS A 175 8.50 -33.00 4.51
N SER A 176 9.16 -34.15 4.33
CA SER A 176 8.59 -35.27 3.55
C SER A 176 7.33 -35.90 4.16
N LEU A 177 6.94 -35.59 5.41
CA LEU A 177 5.72 -36.10 6.03
C LEU A 177 4.46 -35.43 5.47
N CYS A 178 4.47 -34.10 5.41
CA CYS A 178 3.36 -33.26 4.95
C CYS A 178 3.86 -31.88 4.57
N ASP A 179 3.07 -31.20 3.73
CA ASP A 179 3.40 -29.86 3.28
C ASP A 179 3.39 -28.85 4.41
N THR A 180 4.57 -28.28 4.64
CA THR A 180 4.78 -27.03 5.36
C THR A 180 5.82 -26.25 4.58
N ASN A 181 5.62 -24.94 4.40
CA ASN A 181 6.53 -24.11 3.61
C ASN A 181 7.72 -23.72 4.49
N THR A 182 8.93 -24.27 4.36
CA THR A 182 10.16 -23.69 4.95
C THR A 182 11.40 -24.20 4.21
N ILE A 183 12.48 -23.42 4.14
CA ILE A 183 13.82 -23.86 3.66
C ILE A 183 14.84 -23.70 4.84
N LEU A 184 16.18 -23.60 4.72
CA LEU A 184 17.20 -24.03 5.74
C LEU A 184 18.35 -23.11 6.36
N ILE A 185 18.92 -23.57 7.51
CA ILE A 185 20.21 -23.35 8.25
C ILE A 185 20.31 -22.66 9.66
N GLY A 186 20.50 -23.48 10.69
CA GLY A 186 21.39 -23.25 11.87
C GLY A 186 21.01 -22.22 12.96
N PRO A 187 21.45 -22.42 14.23
CA PRO A 187 21.22 -21.48 15.32
C PRO A 187 21.95 -20.16 15.08
N THR A 188 21.30 -19.06 15.46
CA THR A 188 21.71 -17.72 15.09
C THR A 188 21.69 -16.78 16.30
N ASP A 189 22.50 -15.73 16.28
CA ASP A 189 22.47 -14.59 17.20
C ASP A 189 21.38 -13.55 16.80
N LYS A 190 20.30 -14.04 16.19
CA LYS A 190 19.22 -13.20 15.62
C LYS A 190 18.12 -12.94 16.63
N VAL A 191 17.34 -11.93 16.28
CA VAL A 191 16.07 -11.61 16.93
C VAL A 191 14.91 -11.90 16.00
N ARG A 192 13.79 -12.29 16.60
CA ARG A 192 12.51 -12.54 15.96
C ARG A 192 11.50 -11.47 16.34
N ALA A 193 10.78 -10.95 15.36
CA ALA A 193 9.65 -10.05 15.57
C ALA A 193 8.44 -10.49 14.73
N THR A 194 7.25 -10.03 15.11
CA THR A 194 6.05 -10.17 14.29
C THR A 194 5.51 -8.80 13.89
N PHE A 195 5.30 -8.63 12.59
CA PHE A 195 4.74 -7.43 12.01
C PHE A 195 3.30 -7.70 11.59
N ILE A 196 2.41 -6.73 11.79
CA ILE A 196 1.00 -6.85 11.43
C ILE A 196 0.70 -5.87 10.30
N LEU A 197 0.21 -6.41 9.18
CA LEU A 197 -0.45 -5.61 8.15
C LEU A 197 -1.95 -5.70 8.37
N SER A 198 -2.55 -4.59 8.82
CA SER A 198 -4.00 -4.52 9.02
C SER A 198 -4.75 -4.62 7.70
N ARG A 199 -6.01 -5.06 7.74
CA ARG A 199 -6.93 -5.05 6.60
C ARG A 199 -6.98 -3.68 5.93
N THR A 200 -6.98 -2.61 6.72
CA THR A 200 -6.99 -1.23 6.21
C THR A 200 -5.72 -0.93 5.41
N THR A 201 -4.54 -1.29 5.93
CA THR A 201 -3.27 -1.13 5.21
C THR A 201 -3.23 -1.98 3.94
N ILE A 202 -3.62 -3.26 4.02
CA ILE A 202 -3.69 -4.16 2.86
C ILE A 202 -4.63 -3.61 1.78
N THR A 203 -5.79 -3.07 2.17
CA THR A 203 -6.75 -2.49 1.22
C THR A 203 -6.18 -1.26 0.53
N ARG A 204 -5.42 -0.42 1.25
CA ARG A 204 -4.72 0.73 0.69
C ARG A 204 -3.63 0.30 -0.30
N LEU A 205 -2.83 -0.71 0.06
CA LEU A 205 -1.80 -1.29 -0.80
C LEU A 205 -2.40 -1.86 -2.09
N LYS A 206 -3.48 -2.65 -2.00
CA LYS A 206 -4.21 -3.14 -3.18
C LYS A 206 -4.69 -2.01 -4.06
N LYS A 207 -5.33 -1.00 -3.47
CA LYS A 207 -5.84 0.15 -4.22
C LYS A 207 -4.72 0.91 -4.94
N LEU A 208 -3.58 1.10 -4.28
CA LEU A 208 -2.40 1.71 -4.87
C LEU A 208 -1.92 0.92 -6.10
N VAL A 209 -1.73 -0.39 -5.95
CA VAL A 209 -1.34 -1.29 -7.06
C VAL A 209 -2.36 -1.23 -8.20
N SER A 210 -3.65 -1.40 -7.92
CA SER A 210 -4.70 -1.38 -8.96
C SER A 210 -4.83 -0.02 -9.66
N THR A 211 -4.44 1.08 -9.01
CA THR A 211 -4.52 2.43 -9.60
C THR A 211 -3.31 2.70 -10.50
N GLN A 212 -2.12 2.28 -10.09
CA GLN A 212 -0.86 2.55 -10.80
C GLN A 212 -0.53 1.48 -11.85
N LEU A 213 -0.98 0.24 -11.63
CA LEU A 213 -0.80 -0.91 -12.50
C LEU A 213 -2.17 -1.51 -12.89
N PRO A 214 -3.01 -0.78 -13.63
CA PRO A 214 -4.39 -1.21 -13.92
C PRO A 214 -4.47 -2.48 -14.78
N THR A 215 -3.40 -2.83 -15.49
CA THR A 215 -3.30 -4.02 -16.35
C THR A 215 -2.77 -5.25 -15.62
N LEU A 216 -2.33 -5.13 -14.37
CA LEU A 216 -1.76 -6.25 -13.63
C LEU A 216 -2.85 -7.28 -13.31
N ALA A 217 -2.72 -8.46 -13.91
CA ALA A 217 -3.76 -9.49 -13.91
C ALA A 217 -4.06 -10.07 -12.52
N TYR A 218 -3.09 -10.06 -11.59
CA TYR A 218 -3.25 -10.71 -10.29
C TYR A 218 -2.80 -9.83 -9.11
N VAL A 219 -3.78 -9.38 -8.31
CA VAL A 219 -3.56 -8.61 -7.09
C VAL A 219 -4.38 -9.23 -5.95
N SER A 220 -3.71 -9.68 -4.89
CA SER A 220 -4.36 -10.29 -3.72
C SER A 220 -3.76 -9.75 -2.41
N SER A 221 -4.36 -10.07 -1.27
CA SER A 221 -3.81 -9.65 0.04
C SER A 221 -2.42 -10.25 0.25
N PHE A 222 -2.21 -11.48 -0.23
CA PHE A 222 -0.94 -12.17 -0.14
C PHE A 222 0.12 -11.52 -1.02
N THR A 223 -0.20 -11.17 -2.28
CA THR A 223 0.79 -10.57 -3.19
C THR A 223 1.24 -9.20 -2.73
N VAL A 224 0.31 -8.32 -2.30
CA VAL A 224 0.70 -6.98 -1.81
C VAL A 224 1.46 -7.03 -0.48
N SER A 225 1.11 -7.96 0.40
CA SER A 225 1.86 -8.13 1.67
C SER A 225 3.26 -8.68 1.43
N SER A 226 3.39 -9.64 0.52
CA SER A 226 4.68 -10.19 0.10
C SER A 226 5.55 -9.13 -0.58
N ALA A 227 4.99 -8.34 -1.50
CA ALA A 227 5.70 -7.26 -2.17
C ALA A 227 6.19 -6.19 -1.19
N TYR A 228 5.35 -5.82 -0.23
CA TYR A 228 5.68 -4.83 0.80
C TYR A 228 6.85 -5.31 1.67
N ILE A 229 6.82 -6.55 2.15
CA ILE A 229 7.91 -7.11 2.94
C ILE A 229 9.16 -7.31 2.11
N TRP A 230 9.04 -7.77 0.86
CA TRP A 230 10.19 -7.94 -0.01
C TRP A 230 10.91 -6.62 -0.27
N ASN A 231 10.15 -5.54 -0.54
CA ASN A 231 10.68 -4.19 -0.64
C ASN A 231 11.39 -3.75 0.66
N CYS A 232 10.82 -4.00 1.83
CA CYS A 232 11.44 -3.69 3.13
C CYS A 232 12.70 -4.52 3.42
N LEU A 233 12.76 -5.78 2.98
CA LEU A 233 13.95 -6.62 3.11
C LEU A 233 15.04 -6.20 2.13
N ALA A 234 14.65 -5.79 0.91
CA ALA A 234 15.58 -5.32 -0.11
C ALA A 234 16.29 -4.03 0.30
N SER A 235 15.67 -3.18 1.13
CA SER A 235 16.29 -1.94 1.64
C SER A 235 17.43 -2.16 2.63
N LEU A 236 17.61 -3.39 3.12
CA LEU A 236 18.75 -3.76 3.98
C LEU A 236 20.06 -3.91 3.19
N HIS A 237 20.00 -3.97 1.86
CA HIS A 237 21.14 -4.31 1.00
C HIS A 237 21.25 -3.38 -0.21
N ASN A 238 22.48 -3.17 -0.69
CA ASN A 238 22.75 -2.23 -1.78
C ASN A 238 23.19 -2.97 -3.05
N ASP A 239 22.41 -2.81 -4.12
CA ASP A 239 22.69 -3.27 -5.48
C ASP A 239 22.99 -4.78 -5.62
N GLU A 240 22.18 -5.60 -4.97
CA GLU A 240 22.29 -7.07 -5.00
C GLU A 240 21.16 -7.71 -5.80
N VAL A 241 21.39 -8.92 -6.34
CA VAL A 241 20.32 -9.74 -6.93
C VAL A 241 19.68 -10.57 -5.83
N VAL A 242 18.39 -10.33 -5.57
CA VAL A 242 17.63 -10.99 -4.51
C VAL A 242 16.50 -11.83 -5.08
N LEU A 243 16.26 -12.98 -4.46
CA LEU A 243 15.16 -13.89 -4.80
C LEU A 243 14.12 -13.88 -3.68
N PHE A 244 12.85 -13.77 -4.04
CA PHE A 244 11.71 -13.93 -3.14
C PHE A 244 10.79 -15.03 -3.64
N GLY A 245 10.66 -16.10 -2.85
CA GLY A 245 9.97 -17.32 -3.23
C GLY A 245 8.88 -17.70 -2.24
N PHE A 246 7.79 -18.25 -2.74
CA PHE A 246 6.73 -18.83 -1.90
C PHE A 246 6.13 -20.06 -2.55
N ALA A 247 5.66 -21.01 -1.74
CA ALA A 247 5.04 -22.21 -2.27
C ALA A 247 3.54 -22.00 -2.54
N VAL A 248 3.04 -22.63 -3.61
CA VAL A 248 1.64 -22.59 -4.03
C VAL A 248 1.06 -23.99 -3.94
N ASP A 249 -0.08 -24.13 -3.26
CA ASP A 249 -0.85 -25.38 -3.18
C ASP A 249 -1.43 -25.74 -4.55
N CYS A 250 -1.00 -26.88 -5.08
CA CYS A 250 -1.34 -27.35 -6.42
C CYS A 250 -2.54 -28.30 -6.45
N ARG A 251 -3.15 -28.64 -5.31
CA ARG A 251 -4.24 -29.62 -5.26
C ARG A 251 -5.38 -29.31 -6.21
N SER A 252 -5.89 -28.08 -6.18
CA SER A 252 -6.97 -27.63 -7.07
C SER A 252 -6.50 -27.24 -8.48
N ARG A 253 -5.22 -27.43 -8.81
CA ARG A 253 -4.56 -26.92 -10.03
C ARG A 253 -4.02 -28.03 -10.93
N ILE A 254 -3.79 -29.22 -10.37
CA ILE A 254 -3.51 -30.44 -11.13
C ILE A 254 -4.81 -30.88 -11.81
N ASP A 255 -4.70 -31.46 -13.01
CA ASP A 255 -5.82 -32.04 -13.74
C ASP A 255 -5.67 -33.58 -13.80
N PRO A 256 -6.58 -34.36 -13.20
CA PRO A 256 -7.74 -33.92 -12.41
C PRO A 256 -7.34 -33.33 -11.04
N PRO A 257 -8.17 -32.46 -10.43
CA PRO A 257 -7.89 -31.89 -9.11
C PRO A 257 -7.68 -32.96 -8.04
N ILE A 258 -6.61 -32.78 -7.25
CA ILE A 258 -6.32 -33.61 -6.09
C ILE A 258 -7.25 -33.19 -4.94
N ALA A 259 -7.78 -34.18 -4.21
CA ALA A 259 -8.65 -33.94 -3.07
C ALA A 259 -7.96 -33.06 -2.01
N ALA A 260 -8.71 -32.14 -1.39
CA ALA A 260 -8.19 -31.30 -0.31
C ALA A 260 -7.65 -32.12 0.89
N ALA A 261 -8.18 -33.33 1.10
CA ALA A 261 -7.75 -34.26 2.14
C ALA A 261 -6.57 -35.18 1.73
N TYR A 262 -5.94 -34.94 0.57
CA TYR A 262 -4.76 -35.69 0.15
C TYR A 262 -3.62 -35.54 1.16
N PHE A 263 -3.09 -36.68 1.61
CA PHE A 263 -1.99 -36.78 2.55
C PHE A 263 -0.67 -36.84 1.79
N GLY A 264 0.19 -35.84 1.99
CA GLY A 264 1.49 -35.69 1.33
C GLY A 264 1.69 -34.27 0.79
N ASN A 265 2.85 -34.02 0.17
CA ASN A 265 3.18 -32.73 -0.40
C ASN A 265 2.47 -32.50 -1.74
N CYS A 266 1.94 -31.30 -1.94
CA CYS A 266 1.38 -30.85 -3.21
C CYS A 266 1.67 -29.35 -3.43
N LEU A 267 2.95 -29.00 -3.42
CA LEU A 267 3.43 -27.63 -3.47
C LEU A 267 4.38 -27.42 -4.65
N LEU A 268 4.25 -26.27 -5.32
CA LEU A 268 5.23 -25.80 -6.29
C LEU A 268 5.72 -24.40 -5.93
N PRO A 269 7.00 -24.08 -6.19
CA PRO A 269 7.55 -22.75 -5.91
C PRO A 269 7.10 -21.72 -6.95
N CYS A 270 6.71 -20.54 -6.49
CA CYS A 270 6.66 -19.31 -7.28
C CYS A 270 7.89 -18.47 -6.91
N LEU A 271 8.80 -18.26 -7.85
CA LEU A 271 10.08 -17.56 -7.63
C LEU A 271 10.07 -16.20 -8.33
N ASN A 272 10.56 -15.19 -7.63
CA ASN A 272 10.65 -13.81 -8.12
C ASN A 272 12.08 -13.33 -7.91
N VAL A 273 12.71 -12.79 -8.95
CA VAL A 273 14.11 -12.34 -8.90
C VAL A 273 14.17 -10.88 -9.34
N ALA A 274 14.84 -10.05 -8.55
CA ALA A 274 15.05 -8.65 -8.89
C ALA A 274 16.37 -8.14 -8.30
N ARG A 275 16.93 -7.11 -8.92
CA ARG A 275 17.99 -6.31 -8.31
C ARG A 275 17.39 -5.39 -7.24
N THR A 276 18.05 -5.24 -6.10
CA THR A 276 17.50 -4.40 -5.00
C THR A 276 17.25 -2.96 -5.47
N SER A 277 18.07 -2.41 -6.36
CA SER A 277 17.85 -1.07 -6.93
C SER A 277 16.54 -0.89 -7.70
N VAL A 278 15.91 -1.98 -8.18
CA VAL A 278 14.63 -1.96 -8.91
C VAL A 278 13.45 -2.00 -7.94
N ILE A 279 13.58 -2.79 -6.88
CA ILE A 279 12.51 -3.03 -5.90
C ILE A 279 12.71 -2.24 -4.60
N THR A 280 13.54 -1.20 -4.62
CA THR A 280 13.72 -0.21 -3.54
C THR A 280 13.47 1.20 -4.07
N GLY A 281 13.38 2.19 -3.19
CA GLY A 281 13.05 3.57 -3.57
C GLY A 281 11.55 3.80 -3.80
N LYS A 282 11.20 4.95 -4.38
CA LYS A 282 9.81 5.46 -4.45
C LYS A 282 8.81 4.51 -5.13
N GLU A 283 9.26 3.80 -6.16
CA GLU A 283 8.42 2.86 -6.93
C GLU A 283 8.72 1.39 -6.59
N GLY A 284 9.59 1.13 -5.62
CA GLY A 284 10.11 -0.21 -5.33
C GLY A 284 9.02 -1.20 -4.92
N PHE A 285 8.04 -0.75 -4.13
CA PHE A 285 6.88 -1.56 -3.77
C PHE A 285 6.04 -1.95 -5.00
N LEU A 286 5.81 -1.02 -5.93
CA LEU A 286 5.02 -1.28 -7.14
C LEU A 286 5.75 -2.25 -8.07
N ALA A 287 7.06 -2.09 -8.25
CA ALA A 287 7.87 -3.04 -9.01
C ALA A 287 7.85 -4.45 -8.39
N ALA A 288 7.95 -4.56 -7.06
CA ALA A 288 7.83 -5.84 -6.36
C ALA A 288 6.43 -6.47 -6.53
N ALA A 289 5.37 -5.66 -6.47
CA ALA A 289 3.99 -6.11 -6.62
C ALA A 289 3.68 -6.57 -8.06
N GLU A 290 4.20 -5.85 -9.06
CA GLU A 290 4.12 -6.22 -10.47
C GLU A 290 4.77 -7.58 -10.70
N LEU A 291 6.03 -7.74 -10.32
CA LEU A 291 6.80 -8.96 -10.54
C LEU A 291 6.14 -10.19 -9.88
N ILE A 292 5.72 -10.05 -8.61
CA ILE A 292 5.01 -11.12 -7.89
C ILE A 292 3.67 -11.43 -8.57
N GLY A 293 2.92 -10.40 -8.97
CA GLY A 293 1.61 -10.56 -9.61
C GLY A 293 1.70 -11.27 -10.96
N GLU A 294 2.66 -10.89 -11.80
CA GLU A 294 2.89 -11.48 -13.12
C GLU A 294 3.34 -12.94 -13.01
N ASN A 295 4.37 -13.22 -12.20
CA ASN A 295 4.90 -14.58 -12.03
C ASN A 295 3.86 -15.52 -11.43
N LEU A 296 3.10 -15.06 -10.44
CA LEU A 296 2.01 -15.84 -9.87
C LEU A 296 0.90 -16.07 -10.90
N ASN A 297 0.50 -15.05 -11.66
CA ASN A 297 -0.51 -15.21 -12.71
C ASN A 297 -0.07 -16.22 -13.78
N LYS A 298 1.18 -16.15 -14.22
CA LYS A 298 1.78 -17.09 -15.16
C LYS A 298 1.74 -18.51 -14.63
N MET A 299 2.17 -18.71 -13.38
CA MET A 299 2.13 -20.02 -12.72
C MET A 299 0.68 -20.55 -12.59
N LEU A 300 -0.27 -19.69 -12.25
CA LEU A 300 -1.67 -20.08 -12.06
C LEU A 300 -2.40 -20.39 -13.37
N THR A 301 -1.93 -19.85 -14.49
CA THR A 301 -2.54 -20.06 -15.82
C THR A 301 -1.88 -21.19 -16.61
N ASP A 302 -0.68 -21.61 -16.24
CA ASP A 302 0.04 -22.73 -16.84
C ASP A 302 -0.47 -24.08 -16.33
N LYS A 303 -1.48 -24.64 -17.02
CA LYS A 303 -2.07 -25.96 -16.70
C LYS A 303 -1.14 -27.14 -17.01
N GLU A 304 -0.15 -26.96 -17.88
CA GLU A 304 0.78 -28.03 -18.27
C GLU A 304 2.08 -28.03 -17.44
N GLY A 305 2.45 -26.88 -16.86
CA GLY A 305 3.70 -26.69 -16.13
C GLY A 305 3.76 -27.34 -14.74
N VAL A 306 2.61 -27.66 -14.13
CA VAL A 306 2.53 -28.21 -12.77
C VAL A 306 3.18 -29.61 -12.64
N LEU A 307 3.21 -30.38 -13.73
CA LEU A 307 3.76 -31.74 -13.76
C LEU A 307 5.02 -31.88 -14.63
N LYS A 308 5.51 -30.80 -15.25
CA LYS A 308 6.77 -30.83 -16.01
C LYS A 308 7.92 -30.89 -15.00
N GLU A 309 8.60 -32.05 -14.95
CA GLU A 309 9.90 -32.17 -14.28
C GLU A 309 10.83 -31.10 -14.87
N ASN A 310 11.22 -30.13 -14.04
CA ASN A 310 12.04 -28.96 -14.37
C ASN A 310 11.37 -27.95 -15.33
N GLY A 311 10.56 -27.04 -14.76
CA GLY A 311 10.37 -25.72 -15.38
C GLY A 311 11.72 -24.99 -15.48
N PRO A 312 11.96 -24.13 -16.49
CA PRO A 312 13.29 -23.65 -16.85
C PRO A 312 13.85 -22.71 -15.78
N THR A 313 14.68 -23.24 -14.88
CA THR A 313 15.55 -22.45 -13.98
C THR A 313 16.62 -21.68 -14.75
N GLU A 314 16.89 -22.07 -16.00
CA GLU A 314 17.88 -21.47 -16.89
C GLU A 314 17.57 -20.00 -17.24
N ASN A 315 16.31 -19.57 -17.18
CA ASN A 315 15.89 -18.17 -17.47
C ASN A 315 15.71 -17.30 -16.22
N LEU A 316 15.83 -17.84 -15.00
CA LEU A 316 15.59 -17.10 -13.75
C LEU A 316 16.80 -16.25 -13.31
N PHE A 317 17.99 -16.52 -13.85
CA PHE A 317 19.26 -15.93 -13.41
C PHE A 317 19.97 -15.14 -14.53
N ILE A 318 19.21 -14.47 -15.40
CA ILE A 318 19.76 -13.64 -16.49
C ILE A 318 20.72 -12.57 -15.94
N ASP A 319 20.44 -12.04 -14.75
CA ASP A 319 21.26 -11.04 -14.06
C ASP A 319 22.32 -11.63 -13.10
N GLY A 320 22.51 -12.95 -13.13
CA GLY A 320 23.41 -13.69 -12.23
C GLY A 320 22.68 -14.43 -11.09
N PRO A 321 23.39 -15.29 -10.34
CA PRO A 321 22.81 -16.02 -9.22
C PRO A 321 22.44 -15.07 -8.07
N PRO A 322 21.31 -15.29 -7.37
CA PRO A 322 20.90 -14.44 -6.26
C PRO A 322 21.89 -14.57 -5.11
N THR A 323 22.29 -13.44 -4.55
CA THR A 323 23.15 -13.39 -3.36
C THR A 323 22.34 -13.66 -2.09
N ARG A 324 21.01 -13.45 -2.14
CA ARG A 324 20.08 -13.70 -1.03
C ARG A 324 18.77 -14.29 -1.50
N ILE A 325 18.23 -15.19 -0.69
CA ILE A 325 16.98 -15.90 -0.94
C ILE A 325 16.07 -15.70 0.27
N THR A 326 14.87 -15.18 0.03
CA THR A 326 13.82 -15.08 1.05
C THR A 326 12.68 -16.00 0.66
N GLY A 327 12.43 -17.01 1.49
CA GLY A 327 11.26 -17.88 1.39
C GLY A 327 10.09 -17.37 2.22
N VAL A 328 8.87 -17.63 1.79
CA VAL A 328 7.67 -17.44 2.63
C VAL A 328 7.23 -18.77 3.21
N SER A 329 7.20 -18.82 4.53
CA SER A 329 6.60 -19.89 5.32
C SER A 329 5.15 -19.57 5.70
N GLY A 330 4.30 -20.60 5.76
CA GLY A 330 2.90 -20.45 6.15
C GLY A 330 1.96 -19.97 5.03
N THR A 331 0.69 -19.85 5.38
CA THR A 331 -0.38 -19.38 4.50
C THR A 331 -1.50 -18.74 5.32
N PRO A 332 -2.01 -17.55 4.92
CA PRO A 332 -3.17 -16.94 5.58
C PRO A 332 -4.45 -17.79 5.54
N LYS A 333 -4.49 -18.84 4.71
CA LYS A 333 -5.64 -19.75 4.63
C LYS A 333 -5.70 -20.73 5.81
N PHE A 334 -4.57 -21.03 6.45
CA PHE A 334 -4.52 -21.93 7.59
C PHE A 334 -4.82 -21.15 8.86
N LYS A 335 -5.96 -21.47 9.48
CA LYS A 335 -6.42 -20.81 10.69
C LYS A 335 -5.74 -21.42 11.92
N PHE A 336 -4.43 -21.23 12.07
CA PHE A 336 -3.66 -21.77 13.18
C PHE A 336 -4.20 -21.34 14.56
N TYR A 337 -4.81 -20.15 14.65
CA TYR A 337 -5.47 -19.67 15.86
C TYR A 337 -6.82 -20.35 16.18
N ASP A 338 -7.34 -21.23 15.31
CA ASP A 338 -8.51 -22.06 15.60
C ASP A 338 -8.15 -23.40 16.29
N LEU A 339 -6.86 -23.68 16.52
CA LEU A 339 -6.38 -24.91 17.18
C LEU A 339 -6.63 -24.88 18.69
N ASP A 340 -7.83 -25.28 19.10
CA ASP A 340 -8.28 -25.34 20.50
C ASP A 340 -8.28 -26.79 21.02
N PHE A 341 -7.43 -27.07 22.02
CA PHE A 341 -7.33 -28.38 22.68
C PHE A 341 -8.34 -28.55 23.84
N GLY A 342 -9.29 -27.64 23.99
CA GLY A 342 -10.29 -27.60 25.07
C GLY A 342 -9.99 -26.58 26.16
N PHE A 343 -8.89 -25.85 26.05
CA PHE A 343 -8.47 -24.79 27.00
C PHE A 343 -8.38 -23.42 26.33
N GLY A 344 -8.94 -23.26 25.13
CA GLY A 344 -9.01 -22.00 24.39
C GLY A 344 -8.05 -21.95 23.21
N LYS A 345 -8.20 -20.88 22.42
CA LYS A 345 -7.37 -20.60 21.24
C LYS A 345 -5.94 -20.22 21.64
N PRO A 346 -4.94 -20.49 20.77
CA PRO A 346 -3.58 -19.98 20.99
C PRO A 346 -3.60 -18.46 21.16
N LYS A 347 -2.75 -17.98 22.06
CA LYS A 347 -2.45 -16.56 22.23
C LYS A 347 -1.47 -16.07 21.16
N LYS A 348 -0.50 -16.91 20.82
CA LYS A 348 0.52 -16.66 19.80
C LYS A 348 0.92 -17.99 19.18
N PHE A 349 1.30 -17.97 17.91
CA PHE A 349 2.08 -19.08 17.34
C PHE A 349 3.30 -18.53 16.61
N GLU A 350 4.35 -19.35 16.50
CA GLU A 350 5.62 -18.99 15.87
C GLU A 350 6.09 -20.15 14.99
N ILE A 351 6.52 -19.84 13.76
CA ILE A 351 7.24 -20.79 12.91
C ILE A 351 8.73 -20.55 13.16
N VAL A 352 9.31 -21.35 14.06
CA VAL A 352 10.70 -21.21 14.53
C VAL A 352 11.69 -21.58 13.43
N SER A 353 11.32 -22.50 12.53
CA SER A 353 12.19 -22.94 11.43
C SER A 353 12.50 -21.87 10.38
N ILE A 354 11.92 -20.66 10.42
CA ILE A 354 12.33 -19.58 9.51
C ILE A 354 13.70 -18.98 9.87
N ASP A 355 14.17 -19.18 11.11
CA ASP A 355 15.44 -18.66 11.62
C ASP A 355 16.65 -19.12 10.79
N TYR A 356 16.44 -20.26 10.15
CA TYR A 356 17.38 -21.06 9.43
C TYR A 356 17.87 -20.43 8.10
N ASN A 357 17.01 -19.83 7.27
CA ASN A 357 17.30 -19.54 5.84
C ASN A 357 17.03 -18.11 5.39
N GLY A 358 16.72 -17.20 6.31
CA GLY A 358 16.21 -15.91 5.89
C GLY A 358 14.82 -16.01 5.24
N SER A 359 14.04 -17.05 5.60
CA SER A 359 12.59 -17.02 5.38
C SER A 359 11.90 -16.05 6.31
N ILE A 360 10.70 -15.68 5.92
CA ILE A 360 9.69 -15.04 6.76
C ILE A 360 8.52 -16.02 6.95
N SER A 361 7.69 -15.81 7.96
CA SER A 361 6.37 -16.44 8.02
C SER A 361 5.27 -15.45 7.63
N ILE A 362 4.20 -15.91 6.99
CA ILE A 362 3.00 -15.14 6.67
C ILE A 362 1.76 -15.96 7.05
N SER A 363 0.86 -15.39 7.85
CA SER A 363 -0.36 -16.06 8.32
C SER A 363 -1.46 -15.08 8.69
N SER A 364 -2.67 -15.57 8.95
CA SER A 364 -3.79 -14.73 9.43
C SER A 364 -3.63 -14.34 10.89
N CYS A 365 -4.03 -13.13 11.27
CA CYS A 365 -4.03 -12.70 12.67
C CYS A 365 -5.09 -13.41 13.52
N ARG A 366 -4.84 -13.47 14.84
CA ARG A 366 -5.77 -14.01 15.85
C ARG A 366 -7.11 -13.26 15.92
N GLU A 367 -7.04 -11.94 16.07
CA GLU A 367 -8.23 -11.10 16.32
C GLU A 367 -9.05 -10.81 15.06
N ALA A 368 -8.36 -10.70 13.91
CA ALA A 368 -8.95 -10.34 12.64
C ALA A 368 -8.34 -11.17 11.51
N ASN A 369 -9.09 -12.15 11.00
CA ASN A 369 -8.62 -13.06 9.95
C ASN A 369 -8.24 -12.36 8.62
N GLU A 370 -8.64 -11.10 8.44
CA GLU A 370 -8.30 -10.29 7.27
C GLU A 370 -6.99 -9.50 7.43
N ASP A 371 -6.46 -9.43 8.65
CA ASP A 371 -5.14 -8.90 8.95
C ASP A 371 -4.09 -10.02 8.77
N ILE A 372 -2.87 -9.64 8.43
CA ILE A 372 -1.76 -10.57 8.17
C ILE A 372 -0.66 -10.39 9.21
N GLU A 373 -0.30 -11.49 9.90
CA GLU A 373 0.89 -11.59 10.75
C GLU A 373 2.08 -12.05 9.91
N ILE A 374 3.22 -11.39 10.10
CA ILE A 374 4.45 -11.65 9.38
C ILE A 374 5.59 -11.83 10.38
N GLY A 375 6.09 -13.05 10.53
CA GLY A 375 7.24 -13.35 11.38
C GLY A 375 8.53 -13.13 10.62
N VAL A 376 9.46 -12.39 11.21
CA VAL A 376 10.75 -12.05 10.59
C VAL A 376 11.86 -12.36 11.59
N CYS A 377 12.94 -12.97 11.10
CA CYS A 377 14.13 -13.30 11.87
C CYS A 377 15.37 -12.69 11.20
N LEU A 378 16.04 -11.76 11.89
CA LEU A 378 17.18 -10.98 11.39
C LEU A 378 18.19 -10.73 12.51
N SER A 379 19.42 -10.35 12.18
CA SER A 379 20.33 -9.84 13.22
C SER A 379 19.71 -8.63 13.93
N ALA A 380 20.10 -8.37 15.19
CA ALA A 380 19.54 -7.24 15.94
C ALA A 380 19.68 -5.90 15.20
N THR A 381 20.83 -5.67 14.56
CA THR A 381 21.08 -4.46 13.77
C THR A 381 20.23 -4.39 12.50
N GLU A 382 20.09 -5.49 11.76
CA GLU A 382 19.21 -5.53 10.58
C GLU A 382 17.74 -5.34 10.98
N MET A 383 17.31 -5.88 12.13
CA MET A 383 15.95 -5.74 12.63
C MET A 383 15.60 -4.28 12.94
N GLU A 384 16.51 -3.51 13.53
CA GLU A 384 16.30 -2.08 13.79
C GLU A 384 16.06 -1.28 12.50
N VAL A 385 16.89 -1.53 11.48
CA VAL A 385 16.75 -0.92 10.15
C VAL A 385 15.44 -1.37 9.49
N PHE A 386 15.12 -2.66 9.56
CA PHE A 386 13.89 -3.22 9.01
C PHE A 386 12.64 -2.62 9.65
N VAL A 387 12.59 -2.50 10.99
CA VAL A 387 11.47 -1.86 11.72
C VAL A 387 11.27 -0.42 11.25
N SER A 388 12.37 0.30 11.00
CA SER A 388 12.33 1.68 10.54
C SER A 388 11.81 1.78 9.10
N SER A 389 12.29 0.92 8.21
CA SER A 389 11.82 0.81 6.81
C SER A 389 10.34 0.43 6.75
N PHE A 390 9.92 -0.58 7.52
CA PHE A 390 8.55 -1.08 7.57
C PHE A 390 7.56 0.01 8.02
N LYS A 391 7.95 0.89 8.96
CA LYS A 391 7.12 2.01 9.42
C LYS A 391 7.10 3.15 8.41
N SER A 392 8.26 3.56 7.92
CA SER A 392 8.39 4.66 6.96
C SER A 392 7.56 4.40 5.69
N GLU A 393 7.59 3.17 5.17
CA GLU A 393 6.82 2.80 3.98
C GLU A 393 5.31 2.76 4.26
N MET A 394 4.89 2.55 5.51
CA MET A 394 3.48 2.56 5.88
C MET A 394 2.95 3.99 5.98
N ASP A 395 3.79 4.90 6.46
CA ASP A 395 3.52 6.33 6.59
C ASP A 395 3.52 7.04 5.22
N SER A 396 4.28 6.53 4.24
CA SER A 396 4.32 7.07 2.87
C SER A 396 3.07 6.75 2.04
N LEU A 397 2.27 5.74 2.44
CA LEU A 397 1.07 5.36 1.72
C LEU A 397 0.06 6.51 1.66
N PRO A 398 -0.61 6.76 0.50
CA PRO A 398 -1.67 7.76 0.42
C PRO A 398 -2.78 7.48 1.44
N THR A 399 -3.10 8.45 2.29
CA THR A 399 -4.09 8.34 3.38
C THR A 399 -5.54 8.61 2.93
N LEU A 400 -5.75 8.85 1.63
CA LEU A 400 -7.05 9.30 1.11
C LEU A 400 -8.01 8.12 0.87
N THR A 401 -9.04 8.03 1.72
CA THR A 401 -10.15 7.06 1.55
C THR A 401 -11.30 7.73 0.81
N VAL A 402 -11.71 7.16 -0.32
CA VAL A 402 -12.90 7.62 -1.06
C VAL A 402 -14.14 7.11 -0.30
N LEU A 403 -14.97 8.04 0.17
CA LEU A 403 -16.20 7.71 0.91
C LEU A 403 -17.39 7.48 -0.03
N GLU A 404 -17.47 8.26 -1.11
CA GLU A 404 -18.55 8.22 -2.08
C GLU A 404 -18.13 8.89 -3.39
N GLU A 405 -18.65 8.38 -4.52
CA GLU A 405 -18.64 9.07 -5.80
C GLU A 405 -20.10 9.31 -6.24
N SER A 406 -20.39 10.49 -6.80
CA SER A 406 -21.76 10.86 -7.16
C SER A 406 -21.80 11.73 -8.40
N GLN A 407 -22.80 11.48 -9.24
CA GLN A 407 -23.18 12.37 -10.34
C GLN A 407 -24.32 13.26 -9.87
N VAL A 408 -24.10 14.58 -9.85
CA VAL A 408 -25.11 15.55 -9.42
C VAL A 408 -25.68 16.25 -10.66
N SER A 409 -26.96 16.02 -10.92
CA SER A 409 -27.70 16.64 -12.02
C SER A 409 -28.55 17.81 -11.52
N PRO A 410 -28.90 18.77 -12.39
CA PRO A 410 -29.96 19.75 -12.10
C PRO A 410 -31.29 19.04 -11.75
N PRO A 411 -32.21 19.71 -11.01
CA PRO A 411 -33.51 19.14 -10.71
C PRO A 411 -34.25 18.76 -12.00
N PRO A 412 -34.91 17.59 -12.05
CA PRO A 412 -35.57 17.12 -13.27
C PRO A 412 -36.54 18.16 -13.86
N GLY A 413 -36.50 18.33 -15.19
CA GLY A 413 -37.39 19.24 -15.91
C GLY A 413 -37.04 20.73 -15.81
N THR A 414 -35.94 21.10 -15.16
CA THR A 414 -35.57 22.53 -14.96
C THR A 414 -34.67 23.12 -16.03
N ILE A 415 -34.02 22.28 -16.85
CA ILE A 415 -33.13 22.72 -17.93
C ILE A 415 -33.41 21.90 -19.20
N SER A 416 -33.48 22.57 -20.34
CA SER A 416 -33.41 21.96 -21.68
C SER A 416 -31.97 21.93 -22.18
N SER A 417 -31.66 21.07 -23.17
CA SER A 417 -30.34 21.04 -23.79
C SER A 417 -29.91 22.44 -24.24
N LYS A 418 -28.76 22.92 -23.74
CA LYS A 418 -28.16 24.22 -24.06
C LYS A 418 -26.77 23.99 -24.60
N SER A 419 -26.49 24.55 -25.76
CA SER A 419 -25.15 24.64 -26.33
C SER A 419 -24.66 26.08 -26.24
N LEU A 420 -23.43 26.26 -25.78
CA LEU A 420 -22.75 27.55 -25.79
C LEU A 420 -21.62 27.49 -26.81
N PRO A 421 -21.66 28.28 -27.90
CA PRO A 421 -20.52 28.35 -28.80
C PRO A 421 -19.33 28.93 -28.03
N LEU A 422 -18.15 28.34 -28.19
CA LEU A 422 -16.92 28.89 -27.62
C LEU A 422 -16.59 30.22 -28.30
N THR A 423 -15.83 31.08 -27.62
CA THR A 423 -15.33 32.36 -28.14
C THR A 423 -13.83 32.29 -28.42
N PHE A 424 -13.28 33.35 -29.02
CA PHE A 424 -11.84 33.50 -29.19
C PHE A 424 -11.04 33.30 -27.89
N PHE A 425 -11.55 33.80 -26.75
CA PHE A 425 -10.90 33.63 -25.45
C PHE A 425 -10.93 32.19 -24.92
N ASP A 426 -11.89 31.37 -25.37
CA ASP A 426 -12.07 30.01 -24.89
C ASP A 426 -11.24 29.00 -25.71
N ILE A 427 -11.11 29.23 -27.02
CA ILE A 427 -10.46 28.30 -27.96
C ILE A 427 -8.96 28.13 -27.67
N ALA A 428 -8.28 29.18 -27.23
CA ALA A 428 -6.87 29.13 -26.88
C ALA A 428 -6.54 28.09 -25.80
N TRP A 429 -7.51 27.75 -24.94
CA TRP A 429 -7.36 26.78 -23.87
C TRP A 429 -7.61 25.33 -24.30
N ILE A 430 -8.20 25.09 -25.47
CA ILE A 430 -8.49 23.72 -25.95
C ILE A 430 -7.19 22.99 -26.31
N ALA A 431 -6.26 23.70 -26.97
CA ALA A 431 -4.97 23.15 -27.40
C ALA A 431 -3.87 23.34 -26.34
N HIS A 432 -4.21 23.77 -25.11
CA HIS A 432 -3.23 23.95 -24.05
C HIS A 432 -2.89 22.58 -23.43
N PRO A 433 -1.60 22.25 -23.20
CA PRO A 433 -1.20 20.95 -22.65
C PRO A 433 -1.74 20.69 -21.24
N GLU A 434 -2.03 21.75 -20.48
CA GLU A 434 -2.66 21.69 -19.16
C GLU A 434 -3.91 22.58 -19.14
N PRO A 435 -5.06 22.11 -19.63
CA PRO A 435 -6.21 22.97 -19.83
C PRO A 435 -7.10 23.07 -18.59
N THR A 436 -6.73 22.44 -17.48
CA THR A 436 -7.57 22.35 -16.27
C THR A 436 -7.10 23.28 -15.17
N THR A 437 -8.03 24.00 -14.56
CA THR A 437 -7.78 24.82 -13.37
C THR A 437 -8.23 24.08 -12.11
N HIS A 438 -7.44 24.19 -11.04
CA HIS A 438 -7.66 23.51 -9.77
C HIS A 438 -7.69 24.52 -8.62
N THR A 439 -8.74 24.51 -7.80
CA THR A 439 -8.86 25.39 -6.63
C THR A 439 -9.19 24.57 -5.38
N LEU A 440 -8.56 24.88 -4.25
CA LEU A 440 -8.81 24.23 -2.96
C LEU A 440 -9.24 25.27 -1.92
N PHE A 441 -10.35 24.99 -1.26
CA PHE A 441 -10.84 25.73 -0.09
C PHE A 441 -10.69 24.86 1.15
N PHE A 442 -10.24 25.44 2.25
CA PHE A 442 -10.15 24.78 3.55
C PHE A 442 -11.08 25.46 4.54
N TYR A 443 -11.83 24.65 5.28
CA TYR A 443 -12.75 25.08 6.31
C TYR A 443 -12.40 24.37 7.61
N GLU A 444 -12.08 25.15 8.64
CA GLU A 444 -12.00 24.64 10.00
C GLU A 444 -13.43 24.34 10.48
N LEU A 445 -13.71 23.05 10.65
CA LEU A 445 -15.04 22.54 10.91
C LEU A 445 -14.89 21.20 11.64
N PRO A 446 -14.78 21.21 12.97
CA PRO A 446 -14.52 20.00 13.75
C PRO A 446 -15.77 19.12 13.80
N ILE A 447 -15.95 18.29 12.77
CA ILE A 447 -17.11 17.40 12.62
C ILE A 447 -16.68 15.94 12.56
N THR A 448 -17.60 15.07 12.98
CA THR A 448 -17.44 13.62 12.88
C THR A 448 -17.67 13.13 11.46
N LYS A 449 -17.16 11.93 11.15
CA LYS A 449 -17.41 11.25 9.88
C LYS A 449 -18.91 11.08 9.60
N THR A 450 -19.68 10.71 10.62
CA THR A 450 -21.14 10.55 10.52
C THR A 450 -21.83 11.84 10.13
N HIS A 451 -21.54 12.96 10.81
CA HIS A 451 -22.13 14.25 10.47
C HIS A 451 -21.73 14.70 9.06
N PHE A 452 -20.49 14.44 8.65
CA PHE A 452 -20.04 14.70 7.29
C PHE A 452 -20.84 13.92 6.24
N THR A 453 -20.99 12.61 6.40
CA THR A 453 -21.66 11.75 5.42
C THR A 453 -23.17 11.92 5.41
N GLU A 454 -23.81 12.10 6.57
CA GLU A 454 -25.27 12.13 6.69
C GLU A 454 -25.86 13.53 6.54
N THR A 455 -25.08 14.59 6.76
CA THR A 455 -25.58 15.97 6.72
C THR A 455 -24.87 16.83 5.67
N ILE A 456 -23.53 16.93 5.74
CA ILE A 456 -22.78 17.85 4.88
C ILE A 456 -22.85 17.42 3.41
N VAL A 457 -22.56 16.15 3.12
CA VAL A 457 -22.55 15.63 1.74
C VAL A 457 -23.93 15.77 1.06
N PRO A 458 -25.06 15.36 1.67
CA PRO A 458 -26.38 15.57 1.08
C PRO A 458 -26.72 17.05 0.82
N ASN A 459 -26.40 17.94 1.76
CA ASN A 459 -26.66 19.38 1.61
C ASN A 459 -25.84 20.00 0.46
N LEU A 460 -24.58 19.58 0.32
CA LEU A 460 -23.73 20.02 -0.79
C LEU A 460 -24.27 19.52 -2.14
N LYS A 461 -24.72 18.27 -2.24
CA LYS A 461 -25.34 17.74 -3.45
C LYS A 461 -26.62 18.48 -3.82
N GLN A 462 -27.49 18.72 -2.84
CA GLN A 462 -28.76 19.40 -3.07
C GLN A 462 -28.55 20.85 -3.53
N SER A 463 -27.66 21.58 -2.85
CA SER A 463 -27.34 22.97 -3.23
C SER A 463 -26.64 23.04 -4.59
N LEU A 464 -25.76 22.08 -4.89
CA LEU A 464 -25.10 21.99 -6.20
C LEU A 464 -26.11 21.71 -7.30
N SER A 465 -27.01 20.75 -7.11
CA SER A 465 -28.10 20.42 -8.05
C SER A 465 -28.89 21.68 -8.43
N VAL A 466 -29.35 22.45 -7.44
CA VAL A 466 -30.12 23.68 -7.67
C VAL A 466 -29.27 24.76 -8.35
N THR A 467 -27.99 24.87 -8.02
CA THR A 467 -27.09 25.83 -8.67
C THR A 467 -26.89 25.51 -10.15
N LEU A 468 -26.81 24.22 -10.49
CA LEU A 468 -26.63 23.77 -11.88
C LEU A 468 -27.82 24.11 -12.80
N GLN A 469 -28.97 24.55 -12.28
CA GLN A 469 -30.03 25.19 -13.07
C GLN A 469 -29.55 26.37 -13.91
N HIS A 470 -28.53 27.05 -13.40
CA HIS A 470 -28.07 28.32 -13.93
C HIS A 470 -26.60 28.29 -14.34
N PHE A 471 -25.86 27.18 -14.24
CA PHE A 471 -24.42 27.13 -14.53
C PHE A 471 -23.99 25.77 -15.11
N PHE A 472 -22.88 25.75 -15.84
CA PHE A 472 -22.32 24.53 -16.44
C PHE A 472 -21.36 23.81 -15.48
N PRO A 473 -21.35 22.45 -15.48
CA PRO A 473 -20.73 21.66 -14.43
C PRO A 473 -19.21 21.55 -14.53
N PHE A 474 -18.62 21.14 -13.41
CA PHE A 474 -17.20 20.83 -13.22
C PHE A 474 -17.07 19.78 -12.11
N VAL A 475 -15.85 19.32 -11.81
CA VAL A 475 -15.60 18.29 -10.80
C VAL A 475 -15.43 18.93 -9.42
N VAL A 476 -16.16 18.42 -8.43
CA VAL A 476 -16.04 18.81 -7.02
C VAL A 476 -15.58 17.62 -6.19
N GLN A 477 -14.54 17.82 -5.39
CA GLN A 477 -14.09 16.87 -4.37
C GLN A 477 -14.27 17.49 -2.99
N VAL A 478 -14.89 16.76 -2.06
CA VAL A 478 -14.99 17.18 -0.66
C VAL A 478 -14.23 16.18 0.19
N THR A 479 -13.22 16.64 0.92
CA THR A 479 -12.35 15.80 1.76
C THR A 479 -12.58 16.13 3.22
N LEU A 480 -12.82 15.10 4.04
CA LEU A 480 -12.97 15.23 5.48
C LEU A 480 -11.61 15.04 6.18
N PHE A 481 -11.30 15.95 7.10
CA PHE A 481 -10.25 15.80 8.11
C PHE A 481 -10.97 15.61 9.45
N PRO A 482 -11.19 14.36 9.91
CA PRO A 482 -12.05 14.07 11.05
C PRO A 482 -11.68 14.91 12.28
N ASN A 483 -12.67 15.56 12.89
CA ASN A 483 -12.51 16.45 14.06
C ASN A 483 -11.65 17.70 13.83
N CYS A 484 -11.21 18.00 12.60
CA CYS A 484 -10.45 19.20 12.27
C CYS A 484 -11.20 20.10 11.29
N GLY A 485 -11.66 19.55 10.17
CA GLY A 485 -12.21 20.37 9.09
C GLY A 485 -12.56 19.62 7.84
N ILE A 486 -12.92 20.38 6.81
CA ILE A 486 -13.14 19.86 5.45
C ILE A 486 -12.35 20.69 4.45
N SER A 487 -12.01 20.09 3.31
CA SER A 487 -11.58 20.83 2.12
C SER A 487 -12.52 20.59 0.95
N ILE A 488 -12.78 21.63 0.17
CA ILE A 488 -13.55 21.56 -1.08
C ILE A 488 -12.59 21.88 -2.23
N GLY A 489 -12.31 20.88 -3.05
CA GLY A 489 -11.55 20.98 -4.29
C GLY A 489 -12.47 21.14 -5.50
N ILE A 490 -12.11 22.02 -6.41
CA ILE A 490 -12.86 22.33 -7.63
C ILE A 490 -11.91 22.24 -8.82
N THR A 491 -12.31 21.47 -9.84
CA THR A 491 -11.55 21.32 -11.08
C THR A 491 -12.45 21.51 -12.29
N ASN A 492 -12.07 22.43 -13.19
CA ASN A 492 -12.78 22.69 -14.44
C ASN A 492 -11.81 22.84 -15.62
N HIS A 493 -12.32 22.64 -16.84
CA HIS A 493 -11.60 23.02 -18.05
C HIS A 493 -11.58 24.55 -18.19
N HIS A 494 -10.45 25.15 -18.54
CA HIS A 494 -10.25 26.60 -18.56
C HIS A 494 -11.06 27.27 -19.69
N SER A 495 -11.38 26.55 -20.77
CA SER A 495 -12.31 27.05 -21.81
C SER A 495 -13.74 27.26 -21.31
N LEU A 496 -14.11 26.69 -20.15
CA LEU A 496 -15.45 26.84 -19.59
C LEU A 496 -15.66 28.26 -19.03
N CYS A 497 -14.69 28.75 -18.25
CA CYS A 497 -14.85 29.95 -17.46
C CYS A 497 -13.52 30.55 -17.00
N ASP A 498 -13.52 31.87 -16.82
CA ASP A 498 -12.48 32.59 -16.10
C ASP A 498 -12.76 32.68 -14.59
N THR A 499 -11.81 33.22 -13.83
CA THR A 499 -11.91 33.38 -12.37
C THR A 499 -13.14 34.17 -11.94
N ASN A 500 -13.57 35.18 -12.70
CA ASN A 500 -14.75 35.98 -12.35
C ASN A 500 -16.03 35.14 -12.48
N THR A 501 -16.17 34.41 -13.59
CA THR A 501 -17.29 33.50 -13.80
C THR A 501 -17.34 32.40 -12.73
N MET A 502 -16.18 31.81 -12.38
CA MET A 502 -16.07 30.85 -11.28
C MET A 502 -16.49 31.45 -9.94
N PHE A 503 -16.09 32.69 -9.65
CA PHE A 503 -16.48 33.38 -8.42
C PHE A 503 -18.00 33.66 -8.36
N CYS A 504 -18.62 34.03 -9.48
CA CYS A 504 -20.08 34.17 -9.58
C CYS A 504 -20.80 32.84 -9.29
N PHE A 505 -20.30 31.73 -9.85
CA PHE A 505 -20.80 30.39 -9.52
C PHE A 505 -20.70 30.11 -8.02
N LEU A 506 -19.53 30.33 -7.42
CA LEU A 506 -19.30 30.07 -6.00
C LEU A 506 -20.22 30.92 -5.11
N LYS A 507 -20.46 32.18 -5.46
CA LYS A 507 -21.43 33.04 -4.77
C LYS A 507 -22.85 32.50 -4.86
N ALA A 508 -23.27 32.04 -6.04
CA ALA A 508 -24.59 31.43 -6.22
C ALA A 508 -24.72 30.16 -5.39
N TRP A 509 -23.73 29.26 -5.49
CA TRP A 509 -23.75 27.97 -4.79
C TRP A 509 -23.75 28.13 -3.27
N THR A 510 -22.88 28.99 -2.73
CA THR A 510 -22.83 29.28 -1.29
C THR A 510 -24.13 29.93 -0.80
N SER A 511 -24.70 30.84 -1.57
CA SER A 511 -26.00 31.46 -1.23
C SER A 511 -27.13 30.43 -1.19
N ILE A 512 -27.20 29.52 -2.16
CA ILE A 512 -28.18 28.43 -2.21
C ILE A 512 -27.95 27.43 -1.07
N SER A 513 -26.70 27.14 -0.74
CA SER A 513 -26.34 26.26 0.38
C SER A 513 -26.77 26.85 1.73
N GLN A 514 -26.66 28.17 1.92
CA GLN A 514 -27.11 28.85 3.15
C GLN A 514 -28.62 28.80 3.34
N SER A 515 -29.38 28.71 2.25
CA SER A 515 -30.84 28.64 2.24
C SER A 515 -31.37 27.20 2.07
N SER A 516 -30.59 26.20 2.51
CA SER A 516 -30.95 24.77 2.49
C SER A 516 -31.43 24.28 1.12
N GLY A 517 -30.78 24.73 0.04
CA GLY A 517 -31.12 24.36 -1.33
C GLY A 517 -32.20 25.22 -1.98
N SER A 518 -32.66 26.30 -1.35
CA SER A 518 -33.57 27.26 -1.98
C SER A 518 -32.81 28.34 -2.76
N ASN A 519 -33.19 28.63 -4.01
CA ASN A 519 -32.57 29.71 -4.80
C ASN A 519 -33.05 31.13 -4.44
N LYS A 520 -33.99 31.29 -3.49
CA LYS A 520 -34.57 32.61 -3.15
C LYS A 520 -33.54 33.66 -2.75
N LEU A 521 -32.56 33.28 -1.91
CA LEU A 521 -31.50 34.21 -1.46
C LEU A 521 -30.63 34.68 -2.64
N PHE A 522 -30.29 33.74 -3.52
CA PHE A 522 -29.52 34.03 -4.73
C PHE A 522 -30.30 34.91 -5.71
N LEU A 523 -31.60 34.64 -5.93
CA LEU A 523 -32.42 35.46 -6.83
C LEU A 523 -32.69 36.87 -6.26
N ALA A 524 -32.67 37.04 -4.94
CA ALA A 524 -32.85 38.34 -4.30
C ALA A 524 -31.60 39.22 -4.37
N ASN A 525 -30.41 38.63 -4.18
CA ASN A 525 -29.16 39.39 -3.97
C ASN A 525 -28.05 39.11 -5.00
N GLY A 526 -28.23 38.09 -5.84
CA GLY A 526 -27.27 37.64 -6.84
C GLY A 526 -27.58 38.17 -8.24
N THR A 527 -26.75 37.79 -9.20
CA THR A 527 -26.95 38.12 -10.61
C THR A 527 -26.91 36.84 -11.43
N LEU A 528 -27.90 36.65 -12.30
CA LEU A 528 -27.94 35.50 -13.20
C LEU A 528 -26.86 35.61 -14.28
N PRO A 529 -26.23 34.49 -14.66
CA PRO A 529 -25.23 34.50 -15.72
C PRO A 529 -25.86 34.87 -17.06
N ILE A 530 -25.15 35.70 -17.81
CA ILE A 530 -25.49 36.08 -19.19
C ILE A 530 -24.74 35.14 -20.12
N TYR A 531 -25.50 34.37 -20.88
CA TYR A 531 -24.98 33.35 -21.79
C TYR A 531 -24.76 33.83 -23.22
N ASP A 532 -25.30 35.00 -23.56
CA ASP A 532 -25.13 35.60 -24.87
C ASP A 532 -23.64 35.85 -25.13
N ARG A 533 -23.13 35.37 -26.28
CA ARG A 533 -21.74 35.59 -26.67
C ARG A 533 -21.56 37.00 -27.23
N LEU A 534 -21.35 37.94 -26.31
CA LEU A 534 -21.18 39.37 -26.61
C LEU A 534 -19.80 39.71 -27.19
N VAL A 535 -18.80 38.84 -26.99
CA VAL A 535 -17.48 38.94 -27.64
C VAL A 535 -17.62 38.51 -29.10
N LYS A 536 -17.43 39.45 -30.04
CA LYS A 536 -17.41 39.14 -31.48
C LYS A 536 -16.04 38.55 -31.85
N TYR A 537 -16.06 37.52 -32.71
CA TYR A 537 -14.85 36.93 -33.27
C TYR A 537 -14.04 37.97 -34.07
N PRO A 538 -12.77 38.24 -33.71
CA PRO A 538 -11.80 38.71 -34.70
C PRO A 538 -11.71 37.65 -35.80
N LYS A 539 -11.54 38.05 -37.08
CA LYS A 539 -11.50 37.14 -38.23
C LYS A 539 -10.75 35.84 -37.89
N GLN A 540 -11.42 34.69 -38.05
CA GLN A 540 -10.95 33.36 -37.67
C GLN A 540 -9.47 33.16 -38.00
N ASP A 541 -8.61 33.13 -36.98
CA ASP A 541 -7.28 32.57 -37.12
C ASP A 541 -7.42 31.05 -37.09
N GLU A 542 -7.51 30.45 -38.28
CA GLU A 542 -7.62 28.99 -38.45
C GLU A 542 -6.47 28.22 -37.78
N SER A 543 -5.36 28.87 -37.42
CA SER A 543 -4.20 28.22 -36.82
C SER A 543 -4.50 27.53 -35.48
N TYR A 544 -5.33 28.14 -34.63
CA TYR A 544 -5.72 27.55 -33.34
C TYR A 544 -6.67 26.36 -33.51
N LEU A 545 -7.60 26.45 -34.46
CA LEU A 545 -8.50 25.35 -34.77
C LEU A 545 -7.79 24.18 -35.47
N LYS A 546 -6.75 24.44 -36.28
CA LYS A 546 -5.89 23.40 -36.85
C LYS A 546 -5.13 22.65 -35.76
N LYS A 547 -4.53 23.36 -34.80
CA LYS A 547 -3.88 22.73 -33.63
C LYS A 547 -4.84 21.89 -32.78
N ALA A 548 -6.10 22.32 -32.64
CA ALA A 548 -7.13 21.56 -31.92
C ALA A 548 -7.69 20.36 -32.71
N LYS A 549 -7.41 20.26 -34.02
CA LYS A 549 -7.90 19.21 -34.93
C LYS A 549 -6.85 18.16 -35.30
N ASP A 550 -5.61 18.29 -34.85
CA ASP A 550 -4.60 17.25 -35.05
C ASP A 550 -5.01 15.99 -34.26
N GLU A 551 -5.53 15.00 -34.99
CA GLU A 551 -6.02 13.71 -34.49
C GLU A 551 -4.98 12.94 -33.66
N GLU A 552 -3.68 13.18 -33.88
CA GLU A 552 -2.59 12.61 -33.07
C GLU A 552 -2.65 13.05 -31.60
N THR A 553 -3.26 14.20 -31.28
CA THR A 553 -3.34 14.73 -29.90
C THR A 553 -4.48 14.10 -29.09
N TYR A 554 -5.47 13.48 -29.74
CA TYR A 554 -6.70 12.95 -29.11
C TYR A 554 -6.92 11.45 -29.29
N ASN A 555 -6.12 10.76 -30.12
CA ASN A 555 -6.24 9.31 -30.39
C ASN A 555 -5.56 8.41 -29.34
N GLU A 556 -4.67 8.95 -28.50
CA GLU A 556 -4.27 8.26 -27.27
C GLU A 556 -5.29 8.62 -26.18
N GLU A 557 -5.79 7.61 -25.43
CA GLU A 557 -6.66 7.81 -24.27
C GLU A 557 -6.28 9.10 -23.53
N TYR A 558 -7.11 10.14 -23.60
CA TYR A 558 -6.80 11.44 -23.01
C TYR A 558 -6.41 11.27 -21.53
N LYS A 559 -5.09 11.24 -21.25
CA LYS A 559 -4.56 11.09 -19.90
C LYS A 559 -4.56 12.49 -19.28
N LEU A 560 -5.59 12.77 -18.49
CA LEU A 560 -5.64 13.97 -17.65
C LEU A 560 -4.29 14.16 -16.95
N PRO A 561 -3.63 15.33 -17.06
CA PRO A 561 -2.45 15.66 -16.27
C PRO A 561 -2.79 15.48 -14.79
N ARG A 562 -2.24 14.43 -14.18
CA ARG A 562 -2.45 14.17 -12.75
C ARG A 562 -1.40 14.95 -11.97
N LEU A 563 -1.85 15.87 -11.13
CA LEU A 563 -1.05 16.37 -10.01
C LEU A 563 -0.79 15.18 -9.06
N SER A 564 0.21 14.37 -9.37
CA SER A 564 0.58 13.16 -8.66
C SER A 564 1.85 13.41 -7.87
N GLY A 565 1.85 12.94 -6.62
CA GLY A 565 3.00 13.02 -5.72
C GLY A 565 3.81 11.72 -5.71
N PRO A 566 5.02 11.73 -5.12
CA PRO A 566 5.59 12.83 -4.34
C PRO A 566 6.53 13.75 -5.15
N THR A 567 6.26 15.06 -5.06
CA THR A 567 7.12 16.15 -5.57
C THR A 567 8.01 16.70 -4.44
N ASP A 568 9.19 17.19 -4.80
CA ASP A 568 10.13 17.94 -3.96
C ASP A 568 9.70 19.41 -3.73
N LYS A 569 8.59 19.84 -4.33
CA LYS A 569 8.09 21.21 -4.23
C LYS A 569 7.28 21.41 -2.95
N VAL A 570 7.56 22.50 -2.24
CA VAL A 570 6.83 22.95 -1.05
C VAL A 570 5.93 24.15 -1.35
N ARG A 571 4.91 24.38 -0.52
CA ARG A 571 3.99 25.52 -0.64
C ARG A 571 4.09 26.42 0.59
N ALA A 572 4.19 27.73 0.36
CA ALA A 572 4.17 28.75 1.41
C ALA A 572 3.23 29.91 1.03
N THR A 573 2.64 30.56 2.02
CA THR A 573 1.74 31.71 1.85
C THR A 573 2.34 32.94 2.53
N PHE A 574 2.49 34.03 1.78
CA PHE A 574 3.04 35.30 2.28
C PHE A 574 1.97 36.38 2.33
N ILE A 575 1.87 37.06 3.48
CA ILE A 575 0.88 38.12 3.69
C ILE A 575 1.56 39.49 3.58
N LEU A 576 1.28 40.23 2.51
CA LEU A 576 1.68 41.63 2.38
C LEU A 576 0.67 42.53 3.08
N SER A 577 1.04 43.04 4.26
CA SER A 577 0.17 43.94 5.03
C SER A 577 -0.15 45.23 4.27
N ARG A 578 -1.29 45.85 4.59
CA ARG A 578 -1.66 47.18 4.06
C ARG A 578 -0.55 48.21 4.30
N THR A 579 0.09 48.17 5.47
CA THR A 579 1.21 49.06 5.83
C THR A 579 2.40 48.85 4.90
N THR A 580 2.78 47.60 4.63
CA THR A 580 3.84 47.25 3.68
C THR A 580 3.52 47.72 2.28
N ILE A 581 2.32 47.42 1.78
CA ILE A 581 1.86 47.84 0.45
C ILE A 581 1.92 49.36 0.31
N ASN A 582 1.43 50.12 1.29
CA ASN A 582 1.45 51.58 1.25
C ASN A 582 2.87 52.15 1.27
N ARG A 583 3.81 51.52 2.00
CA ARG A 583 5.24 51.88 1.96
C ARG A 583 5.84 51.63 0.58
N LEU A 584 5.56 50.47 -0.02
CA LEU A 584 6.02 50.15 -1.38
C LEU A 584 5.45 51.12 -2.42
N LYS A 585 4.15 51.45 -2.33
CA LYS A 585 3.53 52.47 -3.19
C LYS A 585 4.23 53.82 -3.04
N LYS A 586 4.43 54.30 -1.81
CA LYS A 586 5.09 55.57 -1.55
C LYS A 586 6.51 55.58 -2.13
N LEU A 587 7.25 54.49 -1.97
CA LEU A 587 8.60 54.34 -2.53
C LEU A 587 8.58 54.45 -4.07
N VAL A 588 7.72 53.69 -4.75
CA VAL A 588 7.60 53.74 -6.21
C VAL A 588 7.15 55.11 -6.68
N SER A 589 6.13 55.71 -6.06
CA SER A 589 5.65 57.06 -6.43
C SER A 589 6.68 58.15 -6.21
N THR A 590 7.61 57.98 -5.27
CA THR A 590 8.68 58.96 -5.01
C THR A 590 9.84 58.79 -6.02
N GLN A 591 10.23 57.55 -6.30
CA GLN A 591 11.41 57.24 -7.11
C GLN A 591 11.12 57.13 -8.61
N VAL A 592 9.87 56.83 -8.99
CA VAL A 592 9.41 56.70 -10.38
C VAL A 592 8.18 57.61 -10.59
N PRO A 593 8.35 58.94 -10.51
CA PRO A 593 7.23 59.89 -10.58
C PRO A 593 6.54 59.92 -11.95
N THR A 594 7.18 59.36 -12.99
CA THR A 594 6.64 59.23 -14.35
C THR A 594 5.59 58.12 -14.48
N LEU A 595 5.48 57.22 -13.50
CA LEU A 595 4.51 56.13 -13.54
C LEU A 595 3.12 56.64 -13.15
N ALA A 596 2.24 56.77 -14.15
CA ALA A 596 0.93 57.42 -14.00
C ALA A 596 0.02 56.77 -12.93
N TYR A 597 0.14 55.47 -12.70
CA TYR A 597 -0.69 54.75 -11.73
C TYR A 597 0.09 53.65 -10.99
N VAL A 598 0.11 53.73 -9.65
CA VAL A 598 0.78 52.76 -8.77
C VAL A 598 -0.26 52.03 -7.94
N SER A 599 -0.71 50.88 -8.44
CA SER A 599 -1.71 50.06 -7.76
C SER A 599 -1.10 49.15 -6.69
N SER A 600 -1.94 48.64 -5.77
CA SER A 600 -1.48 47.61 -4.81
C SER A 600 -0.99 46.37 -5.56
N PHE A 601 -1.67 46.01 -6.65
CA PHE A 601 -1.29 44.90 -7.51
C PHE A 601 0.09 45.12 -8.14
N THR A 602 0.35 46.33 -8.67
CA THR A 602 1.64 46.66 -9.33
C THR A 602 2.81 46.45 -8.36
N VAL A 603 2.74 47.04 -7.16
CA VAL A 603 3.85 46.93 -6.20
C VAL A 603 3.98 45.54 -5.59
N SER A 604 2.88 44.82 -5.38
CA SER A 604 2.93 43.44 -4.88
C SER A 604 3.53 42.49 -5.93
N SER A 605 3.07 42.57 -7.19
CA SER A 605 3.59 41.76 -8.29
C SER A 605 5.05 42.07 -8.58
N ALA A 606 5.45 43.35 -8.56
CA ALA A 606 6.85 43.75 -8.73
C ALA A 606 7.75 43.22 -7.62
N TYR A 607 7.29 43.24 -6.37
CA TYR A 607 8.02 42.68 -5.24
C TYR A 607 8.20 41.16 -5.37
N ILE A 608 7.15 40.44 -5.74
CA ILE A 608 7.23 38.98 -5.96
C ILE A 608 8.10 38.65 -7.17
N TRP A 609 7.99 39.40 -8.27
CA TRP A 609 8.85 39.17 -9.45
C TRP A 609 10.33 39.41 -9.12
N ASN A 610 10.64 40.46 -8.36
CA ASN A 610 12.00 40.73 -7.87
C ASN A 610 12.55 39.56 -7.03
N CYS A 611 11.76 39.01 -6.11
CA CYS A 611 12.15 37.84 -5.34
C CYS A 611 12.35 36.60 -6.23
N LEU A 612 11.41 36.30 -7.13
CA LEU A 612 11.48 35.12 -7.99
C LEU A 612 12.65 35.18 -8.97
N ALA A 613 12.92 36.35 -9.55
CA ALA A 613 14.03 36.54 -10.48
C ALA A 613 15.40 36.26 -9.85
N SER A 614 15.53 36.37 -8.51
CA SER A 614 16.77 36.05 -7.80
C SER A 614 17.10 34.55 -7.76
N LEU A 615 16.13 33.69 -8.12
CA LEU A 615 16.31 32.24 -8.21
C LEU A 615 16.89 31.78 -9.55
N HIS A 616 17.05 32.70 -10.50
CA HIS A 616 17.44 32.43 -11.87
C HIS A 616 18.82 33.03 -12.17
N ASN A 617 19.56 32.41 -13.10
CA ASN A 617 20.82 32.97 -13.62
C ASN A 617 20.53 34.21 -14.51
N ASP A 618 21.55 34.86 -15.09
CA ASP A 618 21.30 35.99 -16.02
C ASP A 618 20.59 35.51 -17.30
N GLU A 619 19.27 35.62 -17.32
CA GLU A 619 18.40 35.18 -18.40
C GLU A 619 17.23 36.13 -18.60
N VAL A 620 16.50 35.98 -19.72
CA VAL A 620 15.30 36.77 -19.98
C VAL A 620 14.12 36.08 -19.31
N VAL A 621 13.51 36.75 -18.34
CA VAL A 621 12.34 36.24 -17.60
C VAL A 621 11.06 36.95 -18.02
N LEU A 622 9.99 36.17 -18.14
CA LEU A 622 8.63 36.63 -18.40
C LEU A 622 7.81 36.59 -17.10
N PHE A 623 7.17 37.70 -16.76
CA PHE A 623 6.16 37.78 -15.71
C PHE A 623 4.81 38.17 -16.32
N ALA A 624 3.88 37.22 -16.33
CA ALA A 624 2.58 37.36 -16.96
C ALA A 624 1.43 37.28 -15.94
N PHE A 625 0.37 38.04 -16.20
CA PHE A 625 -0.88 37.94 -15.44
C PHE A 625 -2.08 38.27 -16.34
N ALA A 626 -3.25 37.75 -16.00
CA ALA A 626 -4.48 38.00 -16.75
C ALA A 626 -5.14 39.33 -16.36
N VAL A 627 -5.70 40.03 -17.34
CA VAL A 627 -6.44 41.29 -17.18
C VAL A 627 -7.89 41.08 -17.60
N ASP A 628 -8.84 41.50 -16.75
CA ASP A 628 -10.28 41.44 -17.07
C ASP A 628 -10.66 42.52 -18.08
N CYS A 629 -11.10 42.08 -19.27
CA CYS A 629 -11.39 42.95 -20.39
C CYS A 629 -12.86 43.38 -20.45
N ARG A 630 -13.73 42.89 -19.56
CA ARG A 630 -15.19 43.14 -19.64
C ARG A 630 -15.54 44.62 -19.70
N SER A 631 -14.92 45.42 -18.83
CA SER A 631 -15.13 46.87 -18.77
C SER A 631 -14.23 47.68 -19.72
N ARG A 632 -13.56 47.01 -20.66
CA ARG A 632 -12.57 47.60 -21.59
C ARG A 632 -12.90 47.37 -23.05
N ILE A 633 -13.63 46.31 -23.39
CA ILE A 633 -14.19 46.08 -24.72
C ILE A 633 -15.30 47.11 -24.98
N GLU A 634 -15.43 47.60 -26.22
CA GLU A 634 -16.52 48.49 -26.65
C GLU A 634 -17.48 47.74 -27.59
N PRO A 635 -18.78 47.61 -27.25
CA PRO A 635 -19.40 48.05 -25.99
C PRO A 635 -18.96 47.19 -24.77
N PRO A 636 -19.00 47.75 -23.55
CA PRO A 636 -18.64 47.01 -22.33
C PRO A 636 -19.46 45.73 -22.16
N ILE A 637 -18.77 44.65 -21.82
CA ILE A 637 -19.38 43.37 -21.50
C ILE A 637 -19.87 43.39 -20.05
N PRO A 638 -21.10 42.97 -19.76
CA PRO A 638 -21.62 42.89 -18.40
C PRO A 638 -20.75 42.04 -17.48
N ALA A 639 -20.65 42.44 -16.21
CA ALA A 639 -19.92 41.67 -15.19
C ALA A 639 -20.45 40.23 -15.01
N ALA A 640 -21.73 40.01 -15.32
CA ALA A 640 -22.39 38.70 -15.24
C ALA A 640 -22.18 37.81 -16.49
N TYR A 641 -21.39 38.24 -17.46
CA TYR A 641 -21.05 37.43 -18.64
C TYR A 641 -20.39 36.11 -18.25
N PHE A 642 -20.96 35.01 -18.72
CA PHE A 642 -20.46 33.65 -18.49
C PHE A 642 -19.47 33.25 -19.59
N GLY A 643 -18.20 33.06 -19.21
CA GLY A 643 -17.12 32.63 -20.11
C GLY A 643 -15.82 33.37 -19.84
N ASN A 644 -14.81 33.15 -20.68
CA ASN A 644 -13.56 33.87 -20.58
C ASN A 644 -13.66 35.27 -21.21
N CYS A 645 -13.11 36.27 -20.52
CA CYS A 645 -12.89 37.61 -21.07
C CYS A 645 -11.60 38.20 -20.52
N LEU A 646 -10.49 37.53 -20.82
CA LEU A 646 -9.16 37.81 -20.28
C LEU A 646 -8.12 38.02 -21.38
N LEU A 647 -7.28 39.03 -21.24
CA LEU A 647 -6.06 39.20 -22.03
C LEU A 647 -4.81 39.11 -21.14
N PRO A 648 -3.71 38.52 -21.63
CA PRO A 648 -2.47 38.47 -20.87
C PRO A 648 -1.74 39.82 -20.90
N CYS A 649 -1.28 40.27 -19.73
CA CYS A 649 -0.29 41.35 -19.62
C CYS A 649 1.09 40.73 -19.44
N LEU A 650 1.94 40.87 -20.46
CA LEU A 650 3.27 40.26 -20.51
C LEU A 650 4.35 41.28 -20.13
N ASN A 651 5.23 40.92 -19.20
CA ASN A 651 6.34 41.77 -18.77
C ASN A 651 7.64 40.99 -18.93
N VAL A 652 8.56 41.51 -19.74
CA VAL A 652 9.81 40.82 -20.09
C VAL A 652 10.99 41.67 -19.67
N ALA A 653 11.92 41.09 -18.93
CA ALA A 653 13.15 41.75 -18.53
C ALA A 653 14.28 40.71 -18.33
N ARG A 654 15.53 41.17 -18.37
CA ARG A 654 16.65 40.35 -17.90
C ARG A 654 16.62 40.25 -16.38
N THR A 655 16.94 39.09 -15.82
CA THR A 655 17.02 38.88 -14.37
C THR A 655 17.97 39.87 -13.72
N SER A 656 19.13 40.18 -14.31
CA SER A 656 20.07 41.21 -13.81
C SER A 656 19.45 42.60 -13.63
N VAL A 657 18.47 42.98 -14.47
CA VAL A 657 17.72 44.24 -14.30
C VAL A 657 16.76 44.14 -13.12
N ILE A 658 16.08 43.01 -12.99
CA ILE A 658 15.08 42.77 -11.96
C ILE A 658 15.70 42.48 -10.59
N THR A 659 16.92 41.96 -10.50
CA THR A 659 17.63 41.65 -9.24
C THR A 659 18.65 42.72 -8.84
N GLY A 660 18.90 43.70 -9.71
CA GLY A 660 19.81 44.81 -9.45
C GLY A 660 19.38 45.69 -8.27
N LYS A 661 20.23 46.67 -7.91
CA LYS A 661 20.02 47.59 -6.77
C LYS A 661 18.66 48.31 -6.79
N GLU A 662 18.12 48.56 -7.97
CA GLU A 662 16.80 49.19 -8.19
C GLU A 662 15.79 48.24 -8.84
N GLY A 663 16.04 46.92 -8.78
CA GLY A 663 15.31 45.94 -9.57
C GLY A 663 13.81 45.84 -9.22
N PHE A 664 13.44 46.08 -7.96
CA PHE A 664 12.04 46.26 -7.57
C PHE A 664 11.37 47.46 -8.26
N LEU A 665 12.07 48.59 -8.36
CA LEU A 665 11.56 49.79 -9.03
C LEU A 665 11.42 49.56 -10.53
N ALA A 666 12.40 48.91 -11.16
CA ALA A 666 12.36 48.52 -12.56
C ALA A 666 11.18 47.57 -12.85
N ALA A 667 10.96 46.57 -11.99
CA ALA A 667 9.82 45.66 -12.08
C ALA A 667 8.48 46.40 -11.96
N ALA A 668 8.37 47.33 -10.99
CA ALA A 668 7.17 48.12 -10.76
C ALA A 668 6.87 49.06 -11.93
N GLU A 669 7.89 49.70 -12.49
CA GLU A 669 7.76 50.57 -13.65
C GLU A 669 7.31 49.79 -14.89
N LEU A 670 7.93 48.64 -15.17
CA LEU A 670 7.58 47.81 -16.33
C LEU A 670 6.14 47.28 -16.24
N ILE A 671 5.78 46.70 -15.09
CA ILE A 671 4.41 46.22 -14.83
C ILE A 671 3.42 47.37 -14.94
N GLY A 672 3.70 48.51 -14.30
CA GLY A 672 2.79 49.65 -14.31
C GLY A 672 2.60 50.25 -15.70
N LYS A 673 3.66 50.36 -16.51
CA LYS A 673 3.59 50.85 -17.90
C LYS A 673 2.78 49.91 -18.78
N ASN A 674 3.07 48.61 -18.75
CA ASN A 674 2.37 47.63 -19.57
C ASN A 674 0.91 47.47 -19.15
N LEU A 675 0.63 47.49 -17.84
CA LEU A 675 -0.73 47.49 -17.32
C LEU A 675 -1.47 48.77 -17.74
N ASN A 676 -0.86 49.94 -17.60
CA ASN A 676 -1.49 51.19 -18.02
C ASN A 676 -1.78 51.19 -19.52
N LYS A 677 -0.84 50.72 -20.35
CA LYS A 677 -1.05 50.56 -21.79
C LYS A 677 -2.30 49.71 -22.06
N MET A 678 -2.40 48.52 -21.46
CA MET A 678 -3.58 47.65 -21.61
C MET A 678 -4.87 48.27 -21.06
N LEU A 679 -4.81 49.10 -20.03
CA LEU A 679 -5.99 49.77 -19.47
C LEU A 679 -6.46 50.95 -20.32
N THR A 680 -5.58 51.58 -21.10
CA THR A 680 -5.88 52.75 -21.94
C THR A 680 -6.12 52.41 -23.40
N ASP A 681 -5.64 51.25 -23.86
CA ASP A 681 -5.86 50.76 -25.22
C ASP A 681 -7.31 50.32 -25.39
N LYS A 682 -8.06 51.05 -26.23
CA LYS A 682 -9.49 50.77 -26.50
C LYS A 682 -9.70 49.97 -27.77
N GLU A 683 -8.66 49.76 -28.58
CA GLU A 683 -8.78 49.02 -29.85
C GLU A 683 -8.52 47.52 -29.69
N GLY A 684 -8.07 47.08 -28.50
CA GLY A 684 -7.91 45.67 -28.13
C GLY A 684 -6.50 45.17 -28.32
#